data_AF-A0A4R3KXR2-F1
#
_entry.id   AF-A0A4R3KXR2-F1
#
_cell.length_a   1.000
_cell.length_b   1.000
_cell.length_c   1.000
_cell.angle_alpha   90.00
_cell.angle_beta   90.00
_cell.angle_gamma   90.00
#
_symmetry.space_group_name_H-M   'P 1'
#
loop_
_entity.id
_entity.type
_entity.pdbx_description
1 polymer ?
#
loop_
_entity_poly.entity_id
_entity_poly.type
_entity_poly.pdbx_seq_one_letter_code
_entity_poly.pdbx_strand_id
1 'polypeptide(L)'
;MRKGKAIVFFLLILLIFSSPGFAASKNNKIVVSMENKNYTVTEVPVLIDGQAIDIGIPNFIHKDYTFVPIRFVEQYGAKVSWDQKTKTATIFQNNKEIKMTINSRNVYVNGQKKVVDKALTPKLVTFPSKKDTRTMVPFRLVAEILGYEVGWDDANRVPFINTKGIKTPEESSNVMEITNISVSKGSTNIPKITINGTDKFKYSTALLEDPHRLVIDIDDAKLNIKDNILFENGVGVLKVNSDPVSSLKISQFSQSPDVVRIVVNLTEKVDFDIISGENGKSLNISFVNKVGKIKKENINGKEALVIYNTCSKPKINYMNLKNPERIVIDILDSLLETGTYLEYDYDIGFIEKIRISQFEPDNNYKSNDRIVRVVLDVKNGVSDSNVKIDTYDNRIVITPETSIWEIIDYSLKGTDRIISINTNEKIEYNVDYNSQEKFMTINLPSGSLDLEEGYIAINDGLIKDIRIVKERNVSKIIIKFMRNIEYSILSNNIDNKISLKITRDSNAKPSDRVIAIDPGHGGKDPGTIQNGVNEKDINLAVSHKLNEGLRNKGYTTIMTREDDTFVELKERANIANRNGADLFISIHSNSNSNSSISGVQVLYHSKDKTNVTKEETYKLANIIKEEIIKGTGAEDKGLVPREQTVVIRDTNMPAVLIELGFLSNPKEAELLKDESYQYLLVESIINGIERYFETY
;
A
#
# COMPACT_ATOMS: atom_id res chain seq x y z
N MET A 1 -30.42 -41.99 17.85
CA MET A 1 -29.89 -42.40 19.17
C MET A 1 -28.55 -41.71 19.42
N ARG A 2 -28.50 -40.94 20.51
CA ARG A 2 -27.38 -40.50 21.38
C ARG A 2 -25.91 -40.63 20.91
N LYS A 3 -25.16 -39.50 20.88
CA LYS A 3 -24.13 -38.98 21.87
C LYS A 3 -22.71 -39.55 21.65
N GLY A 4 -21.59 -38.80 21.67
CA GLY A 4 -21.38 -37.36 21.85
C GLY A 4 -19.89 -36.94 22.00
N LYS A 5 -19.69 -35.63 22.24
CA LYS A 5 -18.62 -34.87 22.94
C LYS A 5 -17.17 -34.83 22.41
N ALA A 6 -16.71 -33.64 21.99
CA ALA A 6 -15.84 -32.72 22.76
C ALA A 6 -15.41 -31.46 21.93
N ILE A 7 -15.84 -30.23 22.30
CA ILE A 7 -15.05 -29.09 22.89
C ILE A 7 -14.45 -28.14 21.80
N VAL A 8 -15.13 -27.04 21.40
CA VAL A 8 -15.19 -25.65 21.93
C VAL A 8 -13.92 -24.82 21.71
N PHE A 9 -13.94 -23.87 20.74
CA PHE A 9 -13.50 -22.46 20.88
C PHE A 9 -13.83 -21.64 19.62
N PHE A 10 -14.13 -20.34 19.80
CA PHE A 10 -14.33 -19.28 18.78
C PHE A 10 -15.65 -19.18 18.01
N LEU A 11 -16.73 -18.79 18.72
CA LEU A 11 -17.85 -18.07 18.12
C LEU A 11 -18.71 -17.36 19.19
N LEU A 12 -18.24 -16.23 19.74
CA LEU A 12 -19.08 -15.20 20.37
C LEU A 12 -18.24 -13.95 20.79
N ILE A 13 -18.00 -12.99 19.90
CA ILE A 13 -17.75 -11.59 20.30
C ILE A 13 -18.52 -10.70 19.31
N LEU A 14 -19.83 -10.70 19.47
CA LEU A 14 -20.76 -9.79 18.80
C LEU A 14 -21.87 -9.52 19.82
N LEU A 15 -21.56 -8.70 20.83
CA LEU A 15 -22.48 -8.03 21.77
C LEU A 15 -21.71 -7.52 23.01
N ILE A 16 -20.89 -6.47 22.89
CA ILE A 16 -20.37 -5.76 24.07
C ILE A 16 -20.28 -4.24 23.80
N PHE A 17 -21.15 -3.51 24.51
CA PHE A 17 -21.22 -2.07 24.84
C PHE A 17 -21.55 -1.04 23.74
N SER A 18 -22.78 -1.09 23.23
CA SER A 18 -23.57 0.13 23.13
C SER A 18 -24.02 0.54 24.54
N SER A 19 -23.17 1.21 25.31
CA SER A 19 -23.65 1.95 26.48
C SER A 19 -24.36 3.20 25.94
N PRO A 20 -25.67 3.38 26.18
CA PRO A 20 -26.28 4.67 25.94
C PRO A 20 -25.49 5.69 26.75
N GLY A 21 -24.96 6.72 26.08
CA GLY A 21 -24.38 7.85 26.76
C GLY A 21 -25.43 8.38 27.72
N PHE A 22 -25.18 8.24 29.03
CA PHE A 22 -26.00 8.88 30.05
C PHE A 22 -25.73 10.37 29.98
N ALA A 23 -26.34 11.04 29.00
CA ALA A 23 -26.70 12.42 29.18
C ALA A 23 -27.62 12.47 30.40
N ALA A 24 -27.39 13.39 31.34
CA ALA A 24 -28.43 13.81 32.25
C ALA A 24 -29.57 14.35 31.38
N SER A 25 -30.54 13.49 31.07
CA SER A 25 -31.81 13.87 30.46
C SER A 25 -32.32 15.07 31.24
N LYS A 26 -32.50 16.20 30.55
CA LYS A 26 -33.18 17.38 31.11
C LYS A 26 -34.54 16.90 31.62
N ASN A 27 -34.65 16.73 32.96
CA ASN A 27 -35.85 16.48 33.77
C ASN A 27 -36.27 15.03 34.10
N ASN A 28 -35.36 14.10 34.44
CA ASN A 28 -35.79 12.91 35.20
C ASN A 28 -36.13 13.28 36.66
N LYS A 29 -37.37 13.73 36.90
CA LYS A 29 -37.92 13.93 38.26
C LYS A 29 -38.45 12.60 38.79
N ILE A 30 -38.01 12.21 39.98
CA ILE A 30 -38.48 11.01 40.67
C ILE A 30 -39.14 11.38 42.00
N VAL A 31 -40.10 10.56 42.44
CA VAL A 31 -40.71 10.68 43.77
C VAL A 31 -39.95 9.79 44.74
N VAL A 32 -39.52 10.37 45.86
CA VAL A 32 -38.88 9.66 46.97
C VAL A 32 -39.62 9.98 48.27
N SER A 33 -39.70 9.00 49.17
CA SER A 33 -40.25 9.19 50.52
C SER A 33 -39.12 9.15 51.54
N MET A 34 -39.02 10.21 52.35
CA MET A 34 -38.04 10.32 53.43
C MET A 34 -38.63 11.14 54.56
N GLU A 35 -38.28 10.83 55.81
CA GLU A 35 -38.84 11.51 56.99
C GLU A 35 -40.39 11.52 57.03
N ASN A 36 -41.01 10.42 56.57
CA ASN A 36 -42.46 10.26 56.45
C ASN A 36 -43.16 11.27 55.52
N LYS A 37 -42.42 11.87 54.56
CA LYS A 37 -42.97 12.79 53.55
C LYS A 37 -42.47 12.43 52.16
N ASN A 38 -43.31 12.68 51.15
CA ASN A 38 -42.94 12.50 49.75
C ASN A 38 -42.34 13.79 49.19
N TYR A 39 -41.25 13.64 48.44
CA TYR A 39 -40.55 14.72 47.75
C TYR A 39 -40.40 14.36 46.28
N THR A 40 -40.55 15.36 45.41
CA THR A 40 -40.11 15.25 44.02
C THR A 40 -38.68 15.77 43.93
N VAL A 41 -37.75 14.91 43.50
CA VAL A 41 -36.31 15.20 43.43
C VAL A 41 -35.81 14.97 42.01
N THR A 42 -34.68 15.58 41.67
CA THR A 42 -34.06 15.41 40.35
C THR A 42 -33.06 14.27 40.42
N GLU A 43 -33.27 13.22 39.64
CA GLU A 43 -32.29 12.14 39.49
C GLU A 43 -31.05 12.66 38.74
N VAL A 44 -29.87 12.27 39.20
CA VAL A 44 -28.60 12.74 38.64
C VAL A 44 -27.60 11.57 38.60
N PRO A 45 -26.89 11.33 37.49
CA PRO A 45 -25.78 10.39 37.49
C PRO A 45 -24.58 11.00 38.26
N VAL A 46 -23.75 10.15 38.84
CA VAL A 46 -22.50 10.56 39.50
C VAL A 46 -21.34 9.96 38.70
N LEU A 47 -20.36 10.79 38.34
CA LEU A 47 -19.19 10.34 37.59
C LEU A 47 -18.05 9.96 38.53
N ILE A 48 -17.41 8.82 38.28
CA ILE A 48 -16.14 8.42 38.89
C ILE A 48 -15.12 8.29 37.76
N ASP A 49 -14.01 9.03 37.83
CA ASP A 49 -12.94 9.02 36.82
C ASP A 49 -13.46 9.19 35.37
N GLY A 50 -14.48 10.05 35.20
CA GLY A 50 -15.10 10.34 33.91
C GLY A 50 -16.17 9.34 33.45
N GLN A 51 -16.45 8.27 34.22
CA GLN A 51 -17.48 7.28 33.90
C GLN A 51 -18.72 7.43 34.80
N ALA A 52 -19.91 7.42 34.20
CA ALA A 52 -21.16 7.42 34.95
C ALA A 52 -21.38 6.06 35.61
N ILE A 53 -21.64 6.08 36.92
CA ILE A 53 -21.84 4.86 37.71
C ILE A 53 -23.32 4.65 38.01
N ASP A 54 -23.86 3.54 37.50
CA ASP A 54 -25.20 3.06 37.82
C ASP A 54 -25.12 1.79 38.68
N ILE A 55 -25.61 1.89 39.92
CA ILE A 55 -25.68 0.76 40.86
C ILE A 55 -27.13 0.28 41.08
N GLY A 56 -28.04 0.61 40.15
CA GLY A 56 -29.44 0.20 40.15
C GLY A 56 -30.35 0.99 41.10
N ILE A 57 -29.78 1.87 41.95
CA ILE A 57 -30.51 2.79 42.83
C ILE A 57 -30.23 4.23 42.40
N PRO A 58 -31.27 5.06 42.18
CA PRO A 58 -31.09 6.45 41.74
C PRO A 58 -30.30 7.29 42.75
N ASN A 59 -29.35 8.08 42.25
CA ASN A 59 -28.81 9.23 42.98
C ASN A 59 -29.66 10.46 42.65
N PHE A 60 -29.80 11.40 43.58
CA PHE A 60 -30.68 12.54 43.36
C PHE A 60 -30.21 13.80 44.09
N ILE A 61 -30.70 14.95 43.63
CA ILE A 61 -30.47 16.25 44.26
C ILE A 61 -31.67 16.62 45.12
N HIS A 62 -31.41 16.96 46.38
CA HIS A 62 -32.41 17.51 47.30
C HIS A 62 -31.82 18.70 48.07
N LYS A 63 -32.44 19.88 47.93
CA LYS A 63 -31.98 21.14 48.54
C LYS A 63 -30.50 21.44 48.24
N ASP A 64 -30.13 21.36 46.97
CA ASP A 64 -28.78 21.61 46.44
C ASP A 64 -27.70 20.58 46.85
N TYR A 65 -28.07 19.51 47.55
CA TYR A 65 -27.15 18.43 47.91
C TYR A 65 -27.44 17.17 47.10
N THR A 66 -26.39 16.56 46.56
CA THR A 66 -26.46 15.24 45.94
C THR A 66 -26.46 14.15 47.00
N PHE A 67 -27.47 13.29 46.95
CA PHE A 67 -27.59 12.10 47.75
C PHE A 67 -27.31 10.85 46.91
N VAL A 68 -26.40 10.02 47.40
CA VAL A 68 -26.06 8.71 46.82
C VAL A 68 -26.41 7.60 47.80
N PRO A 69 -26.71 6.38 47.34
CA PRO A 69 -26.82 5.22 48.21
C PRO A 69 -25.51 5.04 48.96
N ILE A 70 -25.55 4.71 50.24
CA ILE A 70 -24.31 4.64 51.02
C ILE A 70 -23.30 3.65 50.44
N ARG A 71 -23.75 2.56 49.81
CA ARG A 71 -22.86 1.59 49.13
C ARG A 71 -22.23 2.10 47.83
N PHE A 72 -22.64 3.26 47.34
CA PHE A 72 -21.97 3.93 46.21
C PHE A 72 -20.48 4.15 46.51
N VAL A 73 -20.12 4.35 47.78
CA VAL A 73 -18.73 4.54 48.21
C VAL A 73 -17.84 3.32 48.00
N GLU A 74 -18.43 2.12 47.87
CA GLU A 74 -17.71 0.88 47.60
C GLU A 74 -17.13 0.87 46.18
N GLN A 75 -17.71 1.64 45.25
CA GLN A 75 -17.25 1.76 43.85
C GLN A 75 -15.87 2.39 43.73
N TYR A 76 -15.45 3.14 44.75
CA TYR A 76 -14.13 3.73 44.83
C TYR A 76 -13.34 3.24 46.06
N GLY A 77 -13.64 2.03 46.54
CA GLY A 77 -12.75 1.26 47.44
C GLY A 77 -13.04 1.33 48.94
N ALA A 78 -14.15 1.97 49.37
CA ALA A 78 -14.56 1.95 50.78
C ALA A 78 -15.37 0.68 51.12
N LYS A 79 -15.49 0.37 52.42
CA LYS A 79 -16.33 -0.72 52.96
C LYS A 79 -17.43 -0.15 53.84
N VAL A 80 -18.66 -0.67 53.73
CA VAL A 80 -19.79 -0.19 54.53
C VAL A 80 -20.31 -1.27 55.48
N SER A 81 -20.53 -0.90 56.75
CA SER A 81 -21.26 -1.72 57.73
C SER A 81 -22.49 -0.99 58.27
N TRP A 82 -23.47 -1.75 58.76
CA TRP A 82 -24.75 -1.22 59.25
C TRP A 82 -25.12 -1.83 60.60
N ASP A 83 -25.47 -0.98 61.56
CA ASP A 83 -26.05 -1.37 62.86
C ASP A 83 -27.54 -1.05 62.89
N GLN A 84 -28.36 -2.11 62.92
CA GLN A 84 -29.82 -2.01 62.93
C GLN A 84 -30.39 -1.41 64.22
N LYS A 85 -29.74 -1.65 65.38
CA LYS A 85 -30.24 -1.20 66.69
C LYS A 85 -30.12 0.32 66.81
N THR A 86 -28.99 0.85 66.37
CA THR A 86 -28.71 2.29 66.45
C THR A 86 -29.06 3.05 65.18
N LYS A 87 -29.41 2.35 64.09
CA LYS A 87 -29.58 2.91 62.73
C LYS A 87 -28.35 3.72 62.31
N THR A 88 -27.17 3.16 62.56
CA THR A 88 -25.89 3.80 62.26
C THR A 88 -25.20 3.06 61.13
N ALA A 89 -24.78 3.81 60.12
CA ALA A 89 -23.94 3.30 59.06
C ALA A 89 -22.48 3.71 59.29
N THR A 90 -21.56 2.79 59.04
CA THR A 90 -20.12 3.03 59.18
C THR A 90 -19.41 2.80 57.85
N ILE A 91 -18.59 3.75 57.42
CA ILE A 91 -17.80 3.69 56.20
C ILE A 91 -16.31 3.60 56.58
N PHE A 92 -15.58 2.64 56.01
CA PHE A 92 -14.16 2.41 56.26
C PHE A 92 -13.35 2.47 54.97
N GLN A 93 -12.31 3.31 54.94
CA GLN A 93 -11.34 3.34 53.84
C GLN A 93 -10.03 3.98 54.29
N ASN A 94 -8.87 3.41 53.93
CA ASN A 94 -7.53 3.98 54.18
C ASN A 94 -7.33 4.51 55.62
N ASN A 95 -7.62 3.68 56.63
CA ASN A 95 -7.58 4.03 58.06
C ASN A 95 -8.50 5.18 58.52
N LYS A 96 -9.50 5.57 57.71
CA LYS A 96 -10.59 6.46 58.09
C LYS A 96 -11.86 5.67 58.36
N GLU A 97 -12.51 5.95 59.49
CA GLU A 97 -13.83 5.48 59.89
C GLU A 97 -14.80 6.67 59.93
N ILE A 98 -15.93 6.57 59.23
CA ILE A 98 -17.02 7.56 59.26
C ILE A 98 -18.28 6.89 59.80
N LYS A 99 -18.78 7.32 60.97
CA LYS A 99 -20.06 6.86 61.54
C LYS A 99 -21.14 7.91 61.36
N MET A 100 -22.26 7.52 60.76
CA MET A 100 -23.40 8.39 60.47
C MET A 100 -24.71 7.71 60.92
N THR A 101 -25.39 8.30 61.90
CA THR A 101 -26.71 7.82 62.37
C THR A 101 -27.83 8.50 61.58
N ILE A 102 -28.83 7.73 61.13
CA ILE A 102 -29.97 8.26 60.34
C ILE A 102 -30.60 9.48 61.01
N ASN A 103 -30.78 10.56 60.25
CA ASN A 103 -31.34 11.85 60.67
C ASN A 103 -30.56 12.58 61.78
N SER A 104 -29.36 12.14 62.13
CA SER A 104 -28.48 12.81 63.11
C SER A 104 -27.57 13.83 62.43
N ARG A 105 -27.39 15.00 63.05
CA ARG A 105 -26.40 16.00 62.65
C ARG A 105 -24.98 15.66 63.11
N ASN A 106 -24.83 14.64 63.95
CA ASN A 106 -23.54 14.23 64.50
C ASN A 106 -22.94 13.15 63.61
N VAL A 107 -21.88 13.49 62.87
CA VAL A 107 -21.05 12.57 62.10
C VAL A 107 -19.76 12.36 62.87
N TYR A 108 -19.30 11.12 63.04
CA TYR A 108 -18.05 10.84 63.72
C TYR A 108 -16.99 10.40 62.72
N VAL A 109 -15.83 11.06 62.69
CA VAL A 109 -14.68 10.71 61.86
C VAL A 109 -13.56 10.25 62.79
N ASN A 110 -13.15 8.99 62.70
CA ASN A 110 -12.16 8.38 63.61
C ASN A 110 -12.50 8.62 65.10
N GLY A 111 -13.78 8.51 65.46
CA GLY A 111 -14.28 8.78 66.81
C GLY A 111 -14.48 10.26 67.18
N GLN A 112 -13.98 11.21 66.38
CA GLN A 112 -14.18 12.64 66.63
C GLN A 112 -15.51 13.13 66.06
N LYS A 113 -16.28 13.85 66.87
CA LYS A 113 -17.59 14.38 66.50
C LYS A 113 -17.48 15.63 65.61
N LYS A 114 -18.09 15.59 64.42
CA LYS A 114 -18.32 16.70 63.48
C LYS A 114 -19.82 16.96 63.34
N VAL A 115 -20.25 18.18 63.62
CA VAL A 115 -21.67 18.59 63.46
C VAL A 115 -21.88 19.14 62.05
N VAL A 116 -22.86 18.60 61.32
CA VAL A 116 -23.19 19.02 59.95
C VAL A 116 -24.53 19.75 59.87
N ASP A 117 -24.83 20.40 58.74
CA ASP A 117 -26.16 20.97 58.49
C ASP A 117 -27.26 19.89 58.56
N LYS A 118 -28.49 20.27 58.95
CA LYS A 118 -29.64 19.36 58.94
C LYS A 118 -29.91 18.79 57.54
N ALA A 119 -29.65 19.57 56.49
CA ALA A 119 -29.78 19.14 55.10
C ALA A 119 -28.76 18.09 54.69
N LEU A 120 -27.63 17.98 55.41
CA LEU A 120 -26.54 17.02 55.17
C LEU A 120 -26.64 15.76 56.06
N THR A 121 -27.77 15.53 56.71
CA THR A 121 -27.96 14.33 57.53
C THR A 121 -28.21 13.10 56.65
N PRO A 122 -27.67 11.92 57.01
CA PRO A 122 -27.96 10.68 56.28
C PRO A 122 -29.44 10.34 56.42
N LYS A 123 -30.07 9.86 55.35
CA LYS A 123 -31.51 9.62 55.30
C LYS A 123 -31.85 8.20 54.94
N LEU A 124 -32.92 7.69 55.52
CA LEU A 124 -33.58 6.50 55.02
C LEU A 124 -34.59 6.93 53.96
N VAL A 125 -34.37 6.51 52.72
CA VAL A 125 -35.14 6.96 51.55
C VAL A 125 -35.81 5.76 50.89
N THR A 126 -37.13 5.81 50.79
CA THR A 126 -37.93 4.82 50.06
C THR A 126 -38.22 5.33 48.67
N PHE A 127 -37.96 4.50 47.66
CA PHE A 127 -38.28 4.74 46.25
C PHE A 127 -39.57 3.98 45.90
N PRO A 128 -40.75 4.65 45.87
CA PRO A 128 -42.03 3.95 45.70
C PRO A 128 -42.13 3.19 44.37
N SER A 129 -41.52 3.72 43.30
CA SER A 129 -41.47 3.08 41.99
C SER A 129 -40.68 1.76 41.98
N LYS A 130 -39.69 1.61 42.87
CA LYS A 130 -38.84 0.41 42.98
C LYS A 130 -39.22 -0.47 44.18
N LYS A 131 -40.19 -0.05 45.01
CA LYS A 131 -40.56 -0.68 46.30
C LYS A 131 -39.35 -0.97 47.20
N ASP A 132 -38.39 -0.06 47.19
CA ASP A 132 -37.09 -0.29 47.81
C ASP A 132 -36.69 0.85 48.75
N THR A 133 -36.02 0.53 49.86
CA THR A 133 -35.57 1.51 50.85
C THR A 133 -34.05 1.41 51.03
N ARG A 134 -33.37 2.56 50.95
CA ARG A 134 -31.91 2.64 51.03
C ARG A 134 -31.47 3.76 51.97
N THR A 135 -30.35 3.53 52.64
CA THR A 135 -29.63 4.58 53.34
C THR A 135 -28.92 5.45 52.31
N MET A 136 -29.26 6.72 52.26
CA MET A 136 -28.68 7.72 51.37
C MET A 136 -27.82 8.69 52.19
N VAL A 137 -26.65 9.04 51.65
CA VAL A 137 -25.69 9.95 52.29
C VAL A 137 -25.35 11.11 51.37
N PRO A 138 -25.00 12.30 51.89
CA PRO A 138 -24.56 13.41 51.05
C PRO A 138 -23.21 13.07 50.43
N PHE A 139 -23.18 12.99 49.10
CA PHE A 139 -22.02 12.52 48.33
C PHE A 139 -20.76 13.32 48.62
N ARG A 140 -20.85 14.66 48.50
CA ARG A 140 -19.73 15.57 48.70
C ARG A 140 -19.11 15.42 50.09
N LEU A 141 -19.94 15.43 51.13
CA LEU A 141 -19.49 15.30 52.52
C LEU A 141 -18.68 14.02 52.75
N VAL A 142 -19.18 12.90 52.25
CA VAL A 142 -18.52 11.60 52.46
C VAL A 142 -17.23 11.50 51.65
N ALA A 143 -17.25 11.90 50.38
CA ALA A 143 -16.08 11.87 49.51
C ALA A 143 -14.95 12.79 50.02
N GLU A 144 -15.26 14.01 50.46
CA GLU A 144 -14.27 14.94 51.02
C GLU A 144 -13.64 14.42 52.32
N ILE A 145 -14.42 13.80 53.21
CA ILE A 145 -13.86 13.19 54.44
C ILE A 145 -12.88 12.06 54.07
N LEU A 146 -13.23 11.26 53.06
CA LEU A 146 -12.36 10.18 52.57
C LEU A 146 -11.09 10.72 51.88
N GLY A 147 -11.11 11.98 51.43
CA GLY A 147 -9.95 12.69 50.88
C GLY A 147 -10.01 12.88 49.37
N TYR A 148 -11.19 12.70 48.76
CA TYR A 148 -11.42 12.95 47.35
C TYR A 148 -11.94 14.37 47.12
N GLU A 149 -11.51 14.98 46.02
CA GLU A 149 -12.10 16.22 45.53
C GLU A 149 -13.41 15.92 44.78
N VAL A 150 -14.43 16.74 45.03
CA VAL A 150 -15.78 16.58 44.46
C VAL A 150 -16.12 17.77 43.61
N GLY A 151 -16.07 17.57 42.29
CA GLY A 151 -16.42 18.58 41.31
C GLY A 151 -17.91 18.59 40.96
N TRP A 152 -18.31 19.64 40.25
CA TRP A 152 -19.64 19.79 39.67
C TRP A 152 -19.48 20.22 38.21
N ASP A 153 -20.03 19.45 37.29
CA ASP A 153 -20.11 19.80 35.88
C ASP A 153 -21.38 20.63 35.66
N ASP A 154 -21.21 21.95 35.48
CA ASP A 154 -22.33 22.87 35.28
C ASP A 154 -23.08 22.65 33.95
N ALA A 155 -22.39 22.18 32.91
CA ALA A 155 -22.99 21.96 31.60
C ALA A 155 -23.94 20.75 31.62
N ASN A 156 -23.53 19.68 32.30
CA ASN A 156 -24.31 18.45 32.41
C ASN A 156 -25.12 18.36 33.72
N ARG A 157 -24.89 19.27 34.68
CA ARG A 157 -25.47 19.27 36.03
C ARG A 157 -25.22 17.96 36.79
N VAL A 158 -24.00 17.45 36.73
CA VAL A 158 -23.61 16.18 37.37
C VAL A 158 -22.44 16.39 38.34
N PRO A 159 -22.47 15.78 39.53
CA PRO A 159 -21.32 15.77 40.41
C PRO A 159 -20.33 14.67 39.98
N PHE A 160 -19.04 14.91 40.19
CA PHE A 160 -18.00 13.94 39.86
C PHE A 160 -16.93 13.87 40.96
N ILE A 161 -16.24 12.72 41.04
CA ILE A 161 -15.02 12.53 41.83
C ILE A 161 -13.91 11.96 40.95
N ASN A 162 -12.66 12.32 41.29
CA ASN A 162 -11.49 11.69 40.71
C ASN A 162 -10.76 10.88 41.80
N THR A 163 -10.64 9.58 41.57
CA THR A 163 -10.02 8.62 42.49
C THR A 163 -8.58 8.32 42.14
N LYS A 164 -8.15 8.68 40.93
CA LYS A 164 -6.78 8.53 40.42
C LYS A 164 -6.00 9.83 40.61
N GLY A 165 -5.72 10.19 41.86
CA GLY A 165 -4.85 11.34 42.14
C GLY A 165 -4.87 11.83 43.58
N ILE A 166 -4.08 11.19 44.44
CA ILE A 166 -3.39 11.90 45.54
C ILE A 166 -1.90 11.68 45.27
N LYS A 167 -1.24 12.67 44.64
CA LYS A 167 0.22 12.67 44.51
C LYS A 167 0.81 13.02 45.89
N THR A 168 1.74 12.20 46.38
CA THR A 168 2.58 12.54 47.56
C THR A 168 3.51 13.71 47.22
N PRO A 169 3.94 14.53 48.21
CA PRO A 169 4.61 15.82 47.97
C PRO A 169 6.02 15.78 47.34
N GLU A 170 6.49 14.63 46.84
CA GLU A 170 7.87 14.47 46.35
C GLU A 170 8.01 14.35 44.82
N GLU A 171 6.92 14.36 44.05
CA GLU A 171 6.99 14.45 42.58
C GLU A 171 6.75 15.88 42.08
N SER A 172 7.63 16.80 42.48
CA SER A 172 7.84 18.04 41.72
C SER A 172 8.92 17.78 40.66
N SER A 173 8.53 17.22 39.52
CA SER A 173 9.36 17.25 38.31
C SER A 173 8.46 17.49 37.10
N ASN A 174 8.51 18.74 36.61
CA ASN A 174 7.93 19.25 35.36
C ASN A 174 6.53 18.73 34.98
N VAL A 175 5.49 19.40 35.49
CA VAL A 175 4.14 19.31 34.90
C VAL A 175 4.22 19.72 33.43
N MET A 176 3.67 18.89 32.54
CA MET A 176 3.64 19.15 31.11
C MET A 176 2.94 20.49 30.84
N GLU A 177 3.50 21.34 29.99
CA GLU A 177 2.87 22.60 29.61
C GLU A 177 2.52 22.57 28.12
N ILE A 178 1.30 23.00 27.77
CA ILE A 178 0.90 23.25 26.39
C ILE A 178 1.31 24.67 26.04
N THR A 179 2.27 24.80 25.14
CA THR A 179 2.97 26.06 24.85
C THR A 179 2.47 26.76 23.61
N ASN A 180 1.95 26.00 22.63
CA ASN A 180 1.45 26.58 21.39
C ASN A 180 0.42 25.66 20.72
N ILE A 181 -0.59 26.25 20.09
CA ILE A 181 -1.53 25.56 19.21
C ILE A 181 -1.63 26.35 17.91
N SER A 182 -1.41 25.68 16.79
CA SER A 182 -1.37 26.31 15.48
C SER A 182 -2.16 25.49 14.46
N VAL A 183 -2.63 26.16 13.41
CA VAL A 183 -3.34 25.53 12.30
C VAL A 183 -2.59 25.84 11.01
N SER A 184 -2.23 24.80 10.28
CA SER A 184 -1.61 24.88 8.95
C SER A 184 -2.55 24.28 7.91
N LYS A 185 -2.24 24.46 6.61
CA LYS A 185 -3.02 23.88 5.52
C LYS A 185 -2.14 22.99 4.63
N GLY A 186 -2.62 21.77 4.37
CA GLY A 186 -2.00 20.81 3.45
C GLY A 186 -2.12 21.21 1.97
N SER A 187 -1.85 20.29 1.05
CA SER A 187 -1.98 20.55 -0.39
C SER A 187 -3.42 20.74 -0.87
N THR A 188 -4.39 20.20 -0.14
CA THR A 188 -5.83 20.29 -0.46
C THR A 188 -6.55 21.46 0.19
N ASN A 189 -5.82 22.26 0.98
CA ASN A 189 -6.32 23.30 1.89
C ASN A 189 -7.10 22.80 3.12
N ILE A 190 -7.16 21.49 3.36
CA ILE A 190 -7.69 20.95 4.62
C ILE A 190 -6.79 21.39 5.79
N PRO A 191 -7.38 21.93 6.88
CA PRO A 191 -6.64 22.38 8.05
C PRO A 191 -6.01 21.20 8.81
N LYS A 192 -4.80 21.39 9.30
CA LYS A 192 -4.06 20.47 10.16
C LYS A 192 -3.70 21.19 11.44
N ILE A 193 -3.99 20.59 12.59
CA ILE A 193 -3.80 21.20 13.90
C ILE A 193 -2.54 20.64 14.52
N THR A 194 -1.64 21.52 15.00
CA THR A 194 -0.45 21.13 15.74
C THR A 194 -0.52 21.71 17.15
N ILE A 195 -0.43 20.84 18.15
CA ILE A 195 -0.36 21.17 19.57
C ILE A 195 1.07 20.91 20.03
N ASN A 196 1.75 21.90 20.60
CA ASN A 196 3.10 21.77 21.11
C ASN A 196 3.09 21.78 22.64
N GLY A 197 3.91 20.91 23.23
CA GLY A 197 4.08 20.80 24.67
C GLY A 197 5.54 20.71 25.09
N THR A 198 5.80 20.78 26.38
CA THR A 198 7.15 20.66 26.95
C THR A 198 7.63 19.21 27.09
N ASP A 199 6.70 18.26 27.11
CA ASP A 199 6.95 16.81 27.29
C ASP A 199 6.05 15.96 26.37
N LYS A 200 6.06 14.63 26.54
CA LYS A 200 5.23 13.67 25.81
C LYS A 200 3.76 13.77 26.22
N PHE A 201 2.88 13.70 25.23
CA PHE A 201 1.44 13.79 25.45
C PHE A 201 0.84 12.49 25.98
N LYS A 202 0.09 12.59 27.07
CA LYS A 202 -0.89 11.59 27.50
C LYS A 202 -2.27 12.18 27.27
N TYR A 203 -3.07 11.56 26.41
CA TYR A 203 -4.33 12.15 25.99
C TYR A 203 -5.40 11.11 25.68
N SER A 204 -6.65 11.56 25.67
CA SER A 204 -7.81 10.82 25.20
C SER A 204 -8.63 11.66 24.23
N THR A 205 -9.42 11.00 23.38
CA THR A 205 -10.24 11.68 22.37
C THR A 205 -11.68 11.21 22.41
N ALA A 206 -12.63 12.11 22.15
CA ALA A 206 -14.04 11.79 21.96
C ALA A 206 -14.62 12.56 20.77
N LEU A 207 -15.38 11.86 19.93
CA LEU A 207 -16.22 12.48 18.89
C LEU A 207 -17.63 12.68 19.45
N LEU A 208 -18.15 13.90 19.33
CA LEU A 208 -19.53 14.24 19.67
C LEU A 208 -20.30 14.52 18.38
N GLU A 209 -21.53 14.03 18.30
CA GLU A 209 -22.48 14.34 17.23
C GLU A 209 -23.43 15.46 17.71
N ASP A 210 -23.91 16.30 16.80
CA ASP A 210 -24.89 17.37 17.03
C ASP A 210 -24.54 18.42 18.12
N PRO A 211 -23.65 19.39 17.85
CA PRO A 211 -22.84 19.57 16.65
C PRO A 211 -21.57 18.71 16.66
N HIS A 212 -21.07 18.38 15.46
CA HIS A 212 -19.85 17.60 15.28
C HIS A 212 -18.65 18.25 15.96
N ARG A 213 -18.04 17.54 16.91
CA ARG A 213 -16.86 18.02 17.65
C ARG A 213 -15.88 16.89 17.89
N LEU A 214 -14.60 17.18 17.74
CA LEU A 214 -13.51 16.36 18.26
C LEU A 214 -13.00 16.99 19.56
N VAL A 215 -13.18 16.28 20.67
CA VAL A 215 -12.66 16.65 21.99
C VAL A 215 -11.35 15.90 22.21
N ILE A 216 -10.31 16.61 22.61
CA ILE A 216 -9.00 16.08 22.97
C ILE A 216 -8.69 16.54 24.39
N ASP A 217 -8.60 15.60 25.32
CA ASP A 217 -8.22 15.84 26.71
C ASP A 217 -6.79 15.39 26.94
N ILE A 218 -5.93 16.31 27.35
CA ILE A 218 -4.52 16.07 27.63
C ILE A 218 -4.34 16.04 29.14
N ASP A 219 -3.98 14.87 29.66
CA ASP A 219 -3.81 14.60 31.08
C ASP A 219 -2.47 15.13 31.59
N ASP A 220 -2.41 15.44 32.89
CA ASP A 220 -1.20 15.89 33.58
C ASP A 220 -0.57 17.15 32.93
N ALA A 221 -1.41 18.01 32.33
CA ALA A 221 -0.97 19.16 31.54
C ALA A 221 -1.57 20.50 31.99
N LYS A 222 -0.74 21.54 31.95
CA LYS A 222 -1.11 22.94 32.20
C LYS A 222 -1.07 23.77 30.92
N LEU A 223 -1.99 24.71 30.82
CA LEU A 223 -2.02 25.66 29.71
C LEU A 223 -1.01 26.79 29.97
N ASN A 224 -0.03 26.95 29.08
CA ASN A 224 0.95 28.05 29.11
C ASN A 224 1.18 28.63 27.71
N ILE A 225 0.09 29.01 27.04
CA ILE A 225 0.12 29.65 25.73
C ILE A 225 0.23 31.16 25.95
N LYS A 226 1.39 31.74 25.62
CA LYS A 226 1.67 33.16 25.88
C LYS A 226 1.30 34.09 24.73
N ASP A 227 1.33 33.57 23.50
CA ASP A 227 1.09 34.32 22.27
C ASP A 227 0.12 33.55 21.34
N ASN A 228 -0.65 34.29 20.51
CA ASN A 228 -1.53 33.81 19.43
C ASN A 228 -2.97 33.38 19.75
N ILE A 229 -3.37 33.27 21.02
CA ILE A 229 -4.76 32.92 21.38
C ILE A 229 -5.26 33.85 22.48
N LEU A 230 -6.34 34.58 22.21
CA LEU A 230 -7.01 35.42 23.20
C LEU A 230 -7.89 34.54 24.09
N PHE A 231 -7.66 34.61 25.40
CA PHE A 231 -8.45 33.91 26.40
C PHE A 231 -9.46 34.85 27.03
N GLU A 232 -10.75 34.53 26.89
CA GLU A 232 -11.85 35.20 27.57
C GLU A 232 -12.50 34.21 28.54
N ASN A 233 -12.63 34.60 29.81
CA ASN A 233 -13.17 33.73 30.88
C ASN A 233 -12.49 32.36 30.97
N GLY A 234 -11.17 32.30 30.73
CA GLY A 234 -10.38 31.06 30.80
C GLY A 234 -10.50 30.15 29.58
N VAL A 235 -11.21 30.59 28.52
CA VAL A 235 -11.34 29.84 27.27
C VAL A 235 -10.72 30.61 26.12
N GLY A 236 -9.75 29.99 25.45
CA GLY A 236 -9.13 30.48 24.24
C GLY A 236 -9.92 30.04 23.02
N VAL A 237 -10.17 30.95 22.08
CA VAL A 237 -10.88 30.64 20.84
C VAL A 237 -10.01 30.96 19.64
N LEU A 238 -9.78 29.96 18.78
CA LEU A 238 -9.10 30.13 17.50
C LEU A 238 -10.08 29.86 16.36
N LYS A 239 -10.41 30.89 15.58
CA LYS A 239 -11.26 30.75 14.38
C LYS A 239 -10.42 30.22 13.22
N VAL A 240 -10.88 29.14 12.59
CA VAL A 240 -10.20 28.52 11.44
C VAL A 240 -10.96 28.79 10.14
N ASN A 241 -12.30 28.72 10.19
CA ASN A 241 -13.20 28.97 9.07
C ASN A 241 -12.78 28.23 7.78
N SER A 242 -12.42 26.96 7.89
CA SER A 242 -11.97 26.14 6.76
C SER A 242 -12.42 24.70 6.98
N ASP A 243 -13.25 24.16 6.09
CA ASP A 243 -13.76 22.80 6.24
C ASP A 243 -12.61 21.77 6.34
N PRO A 244 -12.76 20.74 7.20
CA PRO A 244 -13.90 20.47 8.07
C PRO A 244 -13.87 21.20 9.43
N VAL A 245 -12.93 22.13 9.67
CA VAL A 245 -12.73 22.79 10.97
C VAL A 245 -13.23 24.24 10.97
N SER A 246 -14.27 24.50 11.76
CA SER A 246 -14.77 25.85 11.97
C SER A 246 -13.91 26.65 12.97
N SER A 247 -13.61 26.07 14.13
CA SER A 247 -12.89 26.74 15.22
C SER A 247 -12.35 25.74 16.25
N LEU A 248 -11.40 26.18 17.06
CA LEU A 248 -10.91 25.46 18.24
C LEU A 248 -11.30 26.25 19.50
N LYS A 249 -11.68 25.54 20.55
CA LYS A 249 -11.82 26.07 21.91
C LYS A 249 -10.83 25.37 22.83
N ILE A 250 -10.06 26.13 23.59
CA ILE A 250 -8.97 25.61 24.41
C ILE A 250 -9.15 26.12 25.84
N SER A 251 -9.03 25.24 26.83
CA SER A 251 -9.17 25.63 28.23
C SER A 251 -8.38 24.72 29.16
N GLN A 252 -7.95 25.24 30.31
CA GLN A 252 -7.61 24.41 31.47
C GLN A 252 -8.91 23.81 32.00
N PHE A 253 -9.23 22.59 31.58
CA PHE A 253 -10.49 21.92 31.91
C PHE A 253 -10.57 21.51 33.38
N SER A 254 -9.45 21.09 33.94
CA SER A 254 -9.31 20.76 35.35
C SER A 254 -7.93 21.20 35.86
N GLN A 255 -7.85 21.61 37.12
CA GLN A 255 -6.60 21.97 37.82
C GLN A 255 -6.20 20.91 38.87
N SER A 256 -7.07 19.92 39.13
CA SER A 256 -6.83 18.82 40.07
C SER A 256 -7.66 17.60 39.67
N PRO A 257 -7.13 16.68 38.84
CA PRO A 257 -5.80 16.73 38.20
C PRO A 257 -5.73 17.81 37.11
N ASP A 258 -4.52 18.23 36.75
CA ASP A 258 -4.28 19.14 35.63
C ASP A 258 -4.69 18.48 34.30
N VAL A 259 -5.71 19.04 33.63
CA VAL A 259 -6.17 18.58 32.31
C VAL A 259 -6.40 19.78 31.40
N VAL A 260 -5.78 19.76 30.21
CA VAL A 260 -6.08 20.72 29.13
C VAL A 260 -7.05 20.08 28.16
N ARG A 261 -8.18 20.75 27.87
CA ARG A 261 -9.15 20.32 26.87
C ARG A 261 -9.07 21.20 25.63
N ILE A 262 -9.05 20.55 24.48
CA ILE A 262 -9.16 21.17 23.16
C ILE A 262 -10.40 20.61 22.48
N VAL A 263 -11.35 21.49 22.14
CA VAL A 263 -12.56 21.15 21.39
C VAL A 263 -12.45 21.72 19.99
N VAL A 264 -12.32 20.84 19.00
CA VAL A 264 -12.35 21.20 17.59
C VAL A 264 -13.80 21.12 17.11
N ASN A 265 -14.37 22.26 16.73
CA ASN A 265 -15.72 22.32 16.18
C ASN A 265 -15.68 22.01 14.68
N LEU A 266 -16.37 20.96 14.27
CA LEU A 266 -16.36 20.45 12.90
C LEU A 266 -17.63 20.86 12.15
N THR A 267 -17.53 21.11 10.85
CA THR A 267 -18.66 21.43 9.98
C THR A 267 -19.39 20.19 9.48
N GLU A 268 -18.70 19.04 9.46
CA GLU A 268 -19.23 17.74 9.07
C GLU A 268 -18.56 16.62 9.88
N LYS A 269 -19.12 15.40 9.77
CA LYS A 269 -18.48 14.20 10.32
C LYS A 269 -17.29 13.83 9.46
N VAL A 270 -16.12 13.75 10.08
CA VAL A 270 -14.87 13.40 9.38
C VAL A 270 -14.00 12.51 10.27
N ASP A 271 -13.30 11.56 9.66
CA ASP A 271 -12.27 10.79 10.36
C ASP A 271 -11.03 11.67 10.60
N PHE A 272 -10.23 11.28 11.58
CA PHE A 272 -8.99 11.98 11.90
C PHE A 272 -7.89 11.00 12.29
N ASP A 273 -6.67 11.47 12.15
CA ASP A 273 -5.45 10.79 12.56
C ASP A 273 -4.64 11.72 13.46
N ILE A 274 -4.06 11.17 14.53
CA ILE A 274 -3.24 11.91 15.50
C ILE A 274 -1.86 11.28 15.56
N ILE A 275 -0.84 12.02 15.14
CA ILE A 275 0.54 11.58 15.12
C ILE A 275 1.39 12.45 16.03
N SER A 276 2.10 11.81 16.95
CA SER A 276 3.13 12.45 17.77
C SER A 276 4.33 12.86 16.91
N GLY A 277 4.84 14.07 17.07
CA GLY A 277 6.08 14.50 16.42
C GLY A 277 7.30 13.71 16.90
N GLU A 278 8.44 13.81 16.21
CA GLU A 278 9.66 12.99 16.42
C GLU A 278 10.10 12.90 17.89
N ASN A 279 9.95 13.99 18.66
CA ASN A 279 10.41 14.06 20.05
C ASN A 279 9.28 13.76 21.06
N GLY A 280 8.09 13.43 20.58
CA GLY A 280 6.85 13.27 21.35
C GLY A 280 6.27 14.57 21.90
N LYS A 281 6.94 15.71 21.67
CA LYS A 281 6.58 17.05 22.20
C LYS A 281 5.61 17.84 21.33
N SER A 282 5.04 17.19 20.32
CA SER A 282 3.92 17.76 19.56
C SER A 282 2.91 16.67 19.21
N LEU A 283 1.63 17.05 19.12
CA LEU A 283 0.56 16.26 18.52
C LEU A 283 0.09 16.94 17.25
N ASN A 284 0.07 16.19 16.15
CA ASN A 284 -0.40 16.65 14.85
C ASN A 284 -1.69 15.93 14.51
N ILE A 285 -2.78 16.68 14.38
CA ILE A 285 -4.10 16.18 14.03
C ILE A 285 -4.37 16.50 12.57
N SER A 286 -4.58 15.45 11.78
CA SER A 286 -4.99 15.54 10.38
C SER A 286 -6.40 14.98 10.23
N PHE A 287 -7.27 15.68 9.50
CA PHE A 287 -8.58 15.16 9.11
C PHE A 287 -8.40 14.36 7.83
N VAL A 288 -8.78 13.10 7.86
CA VAL A 288 -8.42 12.14 6.81
C VAL A 288 -9.64 11.41 6.29
N ASN A 289 -9.58 11.03 5.02
CA ASN A 289 -10.39 10.02 4.39
C ASN A 289 -9.80 8.64 4.69
N LYS A 290 -10.56 7.74 5.31
CA LYS A 290 -10.12 6.36 5.46
C LYS A 290 -10.36 5.60 4.16
N VAL A 291 -9.30 5.04 3.60
CA VAL A 291 -9.33 4.26 2.35
C VAL A 291 -9.29 2.78 2.71
N GLY A 292 -10.35 2.08 2.34
CA GLY A 292 -10.50 0.65 2.56
C GLY A 292 -9.85 -0.20 1.47
N LYS A 293 -10.23 -1.48 1.46
CA LYS A 293 -9.75 -2.45 0.46
C LYS A 293 -10.31 -2.16 -0.92
N ILE A 294 -9.54 -2.54 -1.94
CA ILE A 294 -9.98 -2.52 -3.34
C ILE A 294 -10.78 -3.79 -3.64
N LYS A 295 -11.87 -3.66 -4.38
CA LYS A 295 -12.67 -4.78 -4.89
C LYS A 295 -12.81 -4.70 -6.41
N LYS A 296 -12.93 -5.86 -7.05
CA LYS A 296 -13.37 -5.97 -8.44
C LYS A 296 -14.90 -6.07 -8.48
N GLU A 297 -15.55 -5.20 -9.23
CA GLU A 297 -17.01 -5.16 -9.38
C GLU A 297 -17.39 -4.92 -10.86
N ASN A 298 -18.64 -5.23 -11.23
CA ASN A 298 -19.17 -4.92 -12.55
C ASN A 298 -20.05 -3.65 -12.45
N ILE A 299 -19.67 -2.60 -13.16
CA ILE A 299 -20.35 -1.29 -13.18
C ILE A 299 -20.79 -1.01 -14.61
N ASN A 300 -22.10 -0.94 -14.84
CA ASN A 300 -22.70 -0.69 -16.17
C ASN A 300 -22.24 -1.67 -17.26
N GLY A 301 -21.98 -2.93 -16.91
CA GLY A 301 -21.57 -3.98 -17.85
C GLY A 301 -20.07 -4.09 -18.07
N LYS A 302 -19.26 -3.18 -17.49
CA LYS A 302 -17.78 -3.26 -17.54
C LYS A 302 -17.22 -3.62 -16.17
N GLU A 303 -16.18 -4.45 -16.14
CA GLU A 303 -15.42 -4.67 -14.92
C GLU A 303 -14.74 -3.35 -14.49
N ALA A 304 -14.74 -3.07 -13.20
CA ALA A 304 -14.11 -1.90 -12.61
C ALA A 304 -13.48 -2.25 -11.25
N LEU A 305 -12.50 -1.44 -10.86
CA LEU A 305 -11.93 -1.45 -9.51
C LEU A 305 -12.67 -0.43 -8.66
N VAL A 306 -13.17 -0.87 -7.51
CA VAL A 306 -13.89 -0.03 -6.56
C VAL A 306 -13.09 0.08 -5.29
N ILE A 307 -12.69 1.31 -4.96
CA ILE A 307 -11.99 1.66 -3.73
C ILE A 307 -13.00 2.30 -2.80
N TYR A 308 -13.37 1.60 -1.73
CA TYR A 308 -14.28 2.13 -0.72
C TYR A 308 -13.55 3.11 0.20
N ASN A 309 -14.22 4.18 0.60
CA ASN A 309 -13.62 5.17 1.48
C ASN A 309 -14.68 5.88 2.35
N THR A 310 -14.24 6.68 3.33
CA THR A 310 -15.15 7.37 4.27
C THR A 310 -15.47 8.82 3.88
N CYS A 311 -14.81 9.37 2.86
CA CYS A 311 -15.00 10.74 2.40
C CYS A 311 -15.94 10.84 1.21
N SER A 312 -16.79 11.88 1.24
CA SER A 312 -17.76 12.20 0.20
C SER A 312 -17.14 12.50 -1.17
N LYS A 313 -16.04 13.26 -1.21
CA LYS A 313 -15.37 13.61 -2.46
C LYS A 313 -13.86 13.61 -2.27
N PRO A 314 -13.22 12.42 -2.32
CA PRO A 314 -11.77 12.35 -2.19
C PRO A 314 -11.11 13.13 -3.32
N LYS A 315 -10.15 13.99 -2.99
CA LYS A 315 -9.29 14.62 -3.99
C LYS A 315 -8.23 13.63 -4.43
N ILE A 316 -8.03 13.51 -5.73
CA ILE A 316 -7.04 12.61 -6.32
C ILE A 316 -6.08 13.36 -7.23
N ASN A 317 -4.84 12.89 -7.28
CA ASN A 317 -3.91 13.17 -8.36
C ASN A 317 -3.71 11.90 -9.20
N TYR A 318 -3.50 12.07 -10.50
CA TYR A 318 -3.37 10.99 -11.47
C TYR A 318 -2.15 11.23 -12.34
N MET A 319 -1.34 10.18 -12.56
CA MET A 319 -0.16 10.24 -13.43
C MET A 319 0.15 8.86 -14.03
N ASN A 320 0.84 8.88 -15.18
CA ASN A 320 1.37 7.69 -15.84
C ASN A 320 2.90 7.67 -15.71
N LEU A 321 3.45 6.51 -15.37
CA LEU A 321 4.89 6.26 -15.32
C LEU A 321 5.27 5.32 -16.45
N LYS A 322 6.42 5.56 -17.09
CA LYS A 322 6.99 4.67 -18.11
C LYS A 322 8.15 3.86 -17.55
N ASN A 323 8.44 2.72 -18.18
CA ASN A 323 9.57 1.83 -17.87
C ASN A 323 9.63 1.30 -16.40
N PRO A 324 8.72 0.40 -15.97
CA PRO A 324 7.57 -0.15 -16.72
C PRO A 324 6.38 0.81 -16.72
N GLU A 325 5.47 0.61 -17.69
CA GLU A 325 4.20 1.35 -17.78
C GLU A 325 3.34 1.07 -16.54
N ARG A 326 2.94 2.14 -15.84
CA ARG A 326 2.14 2.08 -14.61
C ARG A 326 1.23 3.30 -14.51
N ILE A 327 0.06 3.10 -13.93
CA ILE A 327 -0.86 4.20 -13.60
C ILE A 327 -0.82 4.42 -12.10
N VAL A 328 -0.59 5.66 -11.68
CA VAL A 328 -0.51 6.03 -10.26
C VAL A 328 -1.64 6.99 -9.92
N ILE A 329 -2.39 6.64 -8.88
CA ILE A 329 -3.51 7.42 -8.35
C ILE A 329 -3.21 7.72 -6.88
N ASP A 330 -2.99 8.99 -6.56
CA ASP A 330 -2.73 9.46 -5.21
C ASP A 330 -4.01 10.02 -4.62
N ILE A 331 -4.55 9.36 -3.60
CA ILE A 331 -5.73 9.81 -2.87
C ILE A 331 -5.23 10.69 -1.71
N LEU A 332 -5.56 11.99 -1.77
CA LEU A 332 -5.06 13.00 -0.85
C LEU A 332 -5.85 13.01 0.47
N ASP A 333 -5.22 13.57 1.51
CA ASP A 333 -5.66 13.55 2.91
C ASP A 333 -6.26 12.22 3.32
N SER A 334 -5.56 11.13 3.01
CA SER A 334 -6.08 9.78 3.18
C SER A 334 -5.17 8.90 4.03
N LEU A 335 -5.82 8.02 4.79
CA LEU A 335 -5.19 6.99 5.61
C LEU A 335 -5.69 5.61 5.20
N LEU A 336 -4.80 4.65 5.02
CA LEU A 336 -5.18 3.27 4.73
C LEU A 336 -5.81 2.63 5.99
N GLU A 337 -6.99 2.02 5.86
CA GLU A 337 -7.71 1.43 7.01
C GLU A 337 -6.96 0.26 7.66
N THR A 338 -6.26 -0.54 6.85
CA THR A 338 -5.59 -1.76 7.31
C THR A 338 -4.22 -1.92 6.68
N GLY A 339 -3.19 -2.08 7.52
CA GLY A 339 -1.81 -2.27 7.09
C GLY A 339 -1.19 -0.99 6.51
N THR A 340 0.03 -1.12 6.00
CA THR A 340 0.75 -0.03 5.30
C THR A 340 0.90 -0.28 3.81
N TYR A 341 0.68 -1.53 3.39
CA TYR A 341 0.78 -1.99 2.01
C TYR A 341 -0.17 -3.17 1.80
N LEU A 342 -0.91 -3.16 0.69
CA LEU A 342 -1.72 -4.27 0.23
C LEU A 342 -1.50 -4.48 -1.28
N GLU A 343 -1.70 -5.71 -1.72
CA GLU A 343 -1.49 -6.14 -3.08
C GLU A 343 -2.65 -7.00 -3.55
N TYR A 344 -3.06 -6.82 -4.80
CA TYR A 344 -4.16 -7.54 -5.41
C TYR A 344 -3.77 -8.00 -6.81
N ASP A 345 -3.89 -9.30 -7.06
CA ASP A 345 -3.69 -9.92 -8.38
C ASP A 345 -5.02 -9.91 -9.15
N TYR A 346 -5.55 -8.71 -9.39
CA TYR A 346 -6.77 -8.54 -10.19
C TYR A 346 -6.39 -8.32 -11.66
N ASP A 347 -6.60 -9.36 -12.48
CA ASP A 347 -6.56 -9.23 -13.93
C ASP A 347 -7.86 -8.58 -14.42
N ILE A 348 -7.73 -7.34 -14.93
CA ILE A 348 -8.84 -6.52 -15.40
C ILE A 348 -8.37 -5.61 -16.55
N GLY A 349 -8.87 -5.85 -17.76
CA GLY A 349 -8.43 -5.14 -18.97
C GLY A 349 -6.91 -5.28 -19.19
N PHE A 350 -6.21 -4.14 -19.25
CA PHE A 350 -4.74 -4.09 -19.35
C PHE A 350 -4.01 -4.09 -17.99
N ILE A 351 -4.73 -4.07 -16.86
CA ILE A 351 -4.15 -4.05 -15.52
C ILE A 351 -3.83 -5.50 -15.11
N GLU A 352 -2.57 -5.76 -14.77
CA GLU A 352 -2.09 -7.07 -14.31
C GLU A 352 -2.18 -7.19 -12.79
N LYS A 353 -1.88 -6.09 -12.09
CA LYS A 353 -1.68 -6.10 -10.64
C LYS A 353 -1.93 -4.73 -10.03
N ILE A 354 -2.38 -4.70 -8.78
CA ILE A 354 -2.67 -3.48 -8.06
C ILE A 354 -1.93 -3.46 -6.74
N ARG A 355 -1.30 -2.34 -6.44
CA ARG A 355 -0.60 -2.08 -5.18
C ARG A 355 -1.19 -0.85 -4.54
N ILE A 356 -1.47 -0.92 -3.24
CA ILE A 356 -1.96 0.23 -2.48
C ILE A 356 -1.14 0.36 -1.21
N SER A 357 -0.71 1.58 -0.89
CA SER A 357 0.12 1.83 0.28
C SER A 357 -0.12 3.19 0.89
N GLN A 358 0.16 3.31 2.18
CA GLN A 358 0.36 4.60 2.81
C GLN A 358 1.65 5.22 2.24
N PHE A 359 1.52 6.30 1.46
CA PHE A 359 2.62 6.95 0.77
C PHE A 359 3.19 8.11 1.59
N GLU A 360 4.52 8.16 1.67
CA GLU A 360 5.24 9.28 2.26
C GLU A 360 5.38 10.40 1.23
N PRO A 361 4.95 11.64 1.55
CA PRO A 361 5.05 12.77 0.63
C PRO A 361 6.45 12.97 0.05
N ASP A 362 6.55 13.04 -1.27
CA ASP A 362 7.76 13.43 -2.00
C ASP A 362 7.76 14.94 -2.33
N ASN A 363 8.69 15.39 -3.18
CA ASN A 363 8.82 16.80 -3.57
C ASN A 363 7.59 17.36 -4.32
N ASN A 364 6.64 16.52 -4.74
CA ASN A 364 5.38 16.96 -5.37
C ASN A 364 4.30 17.30 -4.33
N TYR A 365 4.55 17.03 -3.06
CA TYR A 365 3.59 17.15 -1.97
C TYR A 365 4.17 17.94 -0.79
N LYS A 366 3.30 18.47 0.08
CA LYS A 366 3.76 19.06 1.33
C LYS A 366 4.13 17.93 2.29
N SER A 367 5.21 18.11 3.05
CA SER A 367 5.74 17.10 3.98
C SER A 367 4.73 16.61 5.03
N ASN A 368 3.69 17.39 5.31
CA ASN A 368 2.64 17.02 6.26
C ASN A 368 1.45 16.32 5.60
N ASP A 369 1.43 16.11 4.28
CA ASP A 369 0.34 15.43 3.59
C ASP A 369 0.21 13.96 4.00
N ARG A 370 -1.02 13.46 3.90
CA ARG A 370 -1.37 12.06 4.14
C ARG A 370 -1.94 11.53 2.84
N ILE A 371 -1.25 10.57 2.24
CA ILE A 371 -1.55 10.13 0.89
C ILE A 371 -1.66 8.61 0.89
N VAL A 372 -2.73 8.09 0.30
CA VAL A 372 -2.81 6.68 -0.08
C VAL A 372 -2.54 6.59 -1.57
N ARG A 373 -1.44 5.93 -1.93
CA ARG A 373 -1.04 5.74 -3.33
C ARG A 373 -1.54 4.38 -3.81
N VAL A 374 -2.25 4.40 -4.93
CA VAL A 374 -2.68 3.22 -5.68
C VAL A 374 -1.85 3.16 -6.95
N VAL A 375 -1.19 2.04 -7.21
CA VAL A 375 -0.40 1.78 -8.41
C VAL A 375 -1.02 0.62 -9.15
N LEU A 376 -1.44 0.87 -10.39
CA LEU A 376 -1.92 -0.14 -11.33
C LEU A 376 -0.74 -0.52 -12.22
N ASP A 377 -0.25 -1.74 -12.05
CA ASP A 377 0.78 -2.30 -12.92
C ASP A 377 0.12 -2.76 -14.22
N VAL A 378 0.66 -2.27 -15.33
CA VAL A 378 0.11 -2.49 -16.67
C VAL A 378 0.83 -3.64 -17.34
N LYS A 379 0.09 -4.49 -18.07
CA LYS A 379 0.62 -5.61 -18.84
C LYS A 379 1.72 -5.14 -19.81
N ASN A 380 2.77 -5.95 -19.96
CA ASN A 380 3.87 -5.65 -20.89
C ASN A 380 3.38 -5.45 -22.33
N GLY A 381 3.82 -4.36 -22.98
CA GLY A 381 3.50 -4.03 -24.37
C GLY A 381 2.28 -3.11 -24.56
N VAL A 382 1.48 -2.88 -23.50
CA VAL A 382 0.48 -1.79 -23.48
C VAL A 382 1.23 -0.47 -23.38
N SER A 383 0.97 0.47 -24.28
CA SER A 383 1.61 1.81 -24.24
C SER A 383 0.62 2.98 -24.21
N ASP A 384 -0.65 2.73 -24.57
CA ASP A 384 -1.76 3.68 -24.46
C ASP A 384 -2.73 3.27 -23.34
N SER A 385 -2.18 3.01 -22.14
CA SER A 385 -2.98 2.64 -20.98
C SER A 385 -3.68 3.87 -20.39
N ASN A 386 -5.01 3.86 -20.35
CA ASN A 386 -5.80 4.91 -19.73
C ASN A 386 -6.96 4.34 -18.91
N VAL A 387 -7.32 5.02 -17.83
CA VAL A 387 -8.43 4.63 -16.96
C VAL A 387 -9.37 5.81 -16.80
N LYS A 388 -10.67 5.53 -16.80
CA LYS A 388 -11.66 6.48 -16.33
C LYS A 388 -11.75 6.39 -14.80
N ILE A 389 -11.69 7.52 -14.12
CA ILE A 389 -11.79 7.59 -12.65
C ILE A 389 -13.01 8.44 -12.27
N ASP A 390 -14.01 7.81 -11.67
CA ASP A 390 -15.22 8.47 -11.17
C ASP A 390 -15.22 8.44 -9.63
N THR A 391 -15.33 9.60 -8.98
CA THR A 391 -15.39 9.74 -7.52
C THR A 391 -16.81 9.95 -7.02
N TYR A 392 -17.23 9.20 -6.00
CA TYR A 392 -18.55 9.25 -5.36
C TYR A 392 -18.40 9.37 -3.83
N ASP A 393 -19.55 9.52 -3.14
CA ASP A 393 -19.63 9.80 -1.70
C ASP A 393 -18.92 8.81 -0.75
N ASN A 394 -18.65 7.60 -1.21
CA ASN A 394 -18.03 6.55 -0.39
C ASN A 394 -17.19 5.58 -1.22
N ARG A 395 -16.88 5.95 -2.47
CA ARG A 395 -16.09 5.10 -3.36
C ARG A 395 -15.45 5.86 -4.50
N ILE A 396 -14.30 5.36 -4.94
CA ILE A 396 -13.66 5.71 -6.19
C ILE A 396 -13.81 4.51 -7.13
N VAL A 397 -14.34 4.74 -8.33
CA VAL A 397 -14.49 3.72 -9.36
C VAL A 397 -13.46 3.99 -10.45
N ILE A 398 -12.59 3.01 -10.69
CA ILE A 398 -11.57 3.04 -11.73
C ILE A 398 -11.94 2.00 -12.78
N THR A 399 -12.25 2.45 -13.99
CA THR A 399 -12.61 1.59 -15.12
C THR A 399 -11.50 1.69 -16.16
N PRO A 400 -10.81 0.58 -16.48
CA PRO A 400 -9.91 0.54 -17.63
C PRO A 400 -10.65 0.97 -18.89
N GLU A 401 -10.09 1.90 -19.65
CA GLU A 401 -10.60 2.18 -20.98
C GLU A 401 -10.30 1.00 -21.89
N THR A 402 -11.24 0.69 -22.77
CA THR A 402 -11.10 -0.43 -23.71
C THR A 402 -9.83 -0.21 -24.52
N SER A 403 -8.99 -1.25 -24.52
CA SER A 403 -7.67 -1.24 -25.15
C SER A 403 -7.62 -2.33 -26.21
N ILE A 404 -6.68 -2.20 -27.15
CA ILE A 404 -6.39 -3.22 -28.15
C ILE A 404 -6.15 -4.63 -27.55
N TRP A 405 -5.71 -4.71 -26.30
CA TRP A 405 -5.54 -5.97 -25.56
C TRP A 405 -6.84 -6.71 -25.21
N GLU A 406 -7.98 -6.02 -25.14
CA GLU A 406 -9.27 -6.65 -24.85
C GLU A 406 -9.85 -7.35 -26.07
N ILE A 407 -9.44 -6.93 -27.27
CA ILE A 407 -9.96 -7.44 -28.54
C ILE A 407 -8.97 -8.35 -29.27
N ILE A 408 -7.66 -8.25 -29.00
CA ILE A 408 -6.63 -9.11 -29.58
C ILE A 408 -6.15 -10.15 -28.56
N ASP A 409 -6.41 -11.41 -28.85
CA ASP A 409 -5.80 -12.56 -28.19
C ASP A 409 -4.58 -13.01 -29.01
N TYR A 410 -3.40 -12.84 -28.42
CA TYR A 410 -2.12 -13.17 -29.05
C TYR A 410 -1.42 -14.27 -28.26
N SER A 411 -1.14 -15.39 -28.93
CA SER A 411 -0.48 -16.53 -28.31
C SER A 411 0.77 -16.99 -29.05
N LEU A 412 1.74 -17.41 -28.26
CA LEU A 412 3.00 -18.02 -28.69
C LEU A 412 2.85 -19.54 -28.60
N LYS A 413 2.98 -20.24 -29.73
CA LYS A 413 3.00 -21.72 -29.74
C LYS A 413 4.17 -22.20 -30.60
N GLY A 414 5.32 -22.41 -29.98
CA GLY A 414 6.56 -22.71 -30.70
C GLY A 414 7.02 -21.53 -31.56
N THR A 415 7.35 -21.80 -32.83
CA THR A 415 7.71 -20.77 -33.82
C THR A 415 6.49 -20.04 -34.40
N ASP A 416 5.29 -20.56 -34.19
CA ASP A 416 4.05 -19.97 -34.70
C ASP A 416 3.59 -18.82 -33.80
N ARG A 417 2.96 -17.82 -34.43
CA ARG A 417 2.18 -16.78 -33.77
C ARG A 417 0.73 -16.95 -34.14
N ILE A 418 -0.15 -17.03 -33.15
CA ILE A 418 -1.60 -17.03 -33.40
C ILE A 418 -2.15 -15.70 -32.91
N ILE A 419 -2.73 -14.93 -33.82
CA ILE A 419 -3.47 -13.70 -33.52
C ILE A 419 -4.94 -13.99 -33.72
N SER A 420 -5.75 -13.75 -32.69
CA SER A 420 -7.20 -13.77 -32.80
C SER A 420 -7.78 -12.40 -32.47
N ILE A 421 -8.69 -11.90 -33.29
CA ILE A 421 -9.43 -10.66 -33.07
C ILE A 421 -10.89 -11.01 -32.82
N ASN A 422 -11.40 -10.59 -31.65
CA ASN A 422 -12.80 -10.74 -31.30
C ASN A 422 -13.59 -9.50 -31.77
N THR A 423 -14.75 -9.73 -32.35
CA THR A 423 -15.66 -8.69 -32.87
C THR A 423 -17.03 -8.82 -32.24
N ASN A 424 -17.83 -7.76 -32.29
CA ASN A 424 -19.12 -7.69 -31.60
C ASN A 424 -20.17 -8.63 -32.22
N GLU A 425 -20.03 -8.96 -33.50
CA GLU A 425 -20.92 -9.82 -34.26
C GLU A 425 -20.15 -10.53 -35.40
N LYS A 426 -20.80 -11.45 -36.12
CA LYS A 426 -20.16 -12.09 -37.28
C LYS A 426 -20.05 -11.08 -38.41
N ILE A 427 -18.84 -10.82 -38.86
CA ILE A 427 -18.57 -9.84 -39.91
C ILE A 427 -17.75 -10.44 -41.05
N GLU A 428 -17.95 -9.91 -42.23
CA GLU A 428 -17.05 -10.14 -43.36
C GLU A 428 -15.76 -9.32 -43.16
N TYR A 429 -14.61 -9.92 -43.48
CA TYR A 429 -13.31 -9.24 -43.43
C TYR A 429 -12.41 -9.69 -44.57
N ASN A 430 -11.42 -8.86 -44.88
CA ASN A 430 -10.34 -9.20 -45.80
C ASN A 430 -8.97 -8.94 -45.17
N VAL A 431 -8.00 -9.76 -45.57
CA VAL A 431 -6.63 -9.74 -45.07
C VAL A 431 -5.68 -9.50 -46.25
N ASP A 432 -4.95 -8.40 -46.20
CA ASP A 432 -4.00 -8.00 -47.23
C ASP A 432 -2.59 -7.90 -46.62
N TYR A 433 -1.66 -8.72 -47.11
CA TYR A 433 -0.26 -8.67 -46.69
C TYR A 433 0.62 -7.99 -47.75
N ASN A 434 1.33 -6.93 -47.34
CA ASN A 434 2.35 -6.28 -48.15
C ASN A 434 3.74 -6.76 -47.69
N SER A 435 4.38 -7.60 -48.51
CA SER A 435 5.72 -8.16 -48.22
C SER A 435 6.86 -7.16 -48.38
N GLN A 436 6.71 -6.12 -49.21
CA GLN A 436 7.74 -5.08 -49.38
C GLN A 436 7.81 -4.18 -48.14
N GLU A 437 6.65 -3.76 -47.66
CA GLU A 437 6.52 -2.86 -46.50
C GLU A 437 6.39 -3.62 -45.16
N LYS A 438 6.34 -4.97 -45.22
CA LYS A 438 6.28 -5.88 -44.08
C LYS A 438 5.14 -5.55 -43.12
N PHE A 439 3.93 -5.34 -43.64
CA PHE A 439 2.73 -5.19 -42.82
C PHE A 439 1.53 -5.90 -43.42
N MET A 440 0.63 -6.34 -42.56
CA MET A 440 -0.66 -6.91 -42.91
C MET A 440 -1.77 -5.97 -42.46
N THR A 441 -2.80 -5.80 -43.29
CA THR A 441 -4.01 -5.07 -42.94
C THR A 441 -5.19 -6.03 -42.92
N ILE A 442 -5.93 -6.05 -41.83
CA ILE A 442 -7.21 -6.71 -41.71
C ILE A 442 -8.27 -5.61 -41.75
N ASN A 443 -9.08 -5.58 -42.80
CA ASN A 443 -10.12 -4.57 -42.98
C ASN A 443 -11.45 -5.13 -42.48
N LEU A 444 -12.09 -4.38 -41.58
CA LEU A 444 -13.39 -4.71 -40.97
C LEU A 444 -14.38 -3.57 -41.25
N PRO A 445 -15.69 -3.83 -41.31
CA PRO A 445 -16.69 -2.76 -41.33
C PRO A 445 -16.55 -1.79 -40.13
N SER A 446 -16.96 -0.53 -40.32
CA SER A 446 -17.00 0.43 -39.21
C SER A 446 -18.01 -0.01 -38.14
N GLY A 447 -17.66 0.16 -36.86
CA GLY A 447 -18.49 -0.22 -35.72
C GLY A 447 -18.40 -1.70 -35.29
N SER A 448 -17.64 -2.54 -36.02
CA SER A 448 -17.47 -3.96 -35.67
C SER A 448 -16.61 -4.21 -34.42
N LEU A 449 -15.88 -3.19 -33.97
CA LEU A 449 -15.04 -3.20 -32.77
C LEU A 449 -15.54 -2.15 -31.78
N ASP A 450 -15.64 -2.51 -30.50
CA ASP A 450 -15.89 -1.58 -29.39
C ASP A 450 -14.60 -0.85 -28.95
N LEU A 451 -13.83 -0.34 -29.92
CA LEU A 451 -12.59 0.42 -29.71
C LEU A 451 -12.49 1.52 -30.77
N GLU A 452 -12.08 2.74 -30.40
CA GLU A 452 -11.91 3.86 -31.35
C GLU A 452 -10.63 3.72 -32.18
N GLU A 453 -9.46 3.73 -31.56
CA GLU A 453 -8.16 3.47 -32.16
C GLU A 453 -7.25 2.81 -31.11
N GLY A 454 -6.12 2.25 -31.52
CA GLY A 454 -5.19 1.69 -30.54
C GLY A 454 -3.84 1.29 -31.11
N TYR A 455 -2.85 1.16 -30.22
CA TYR A 455 -1.50 0.72 -30.55
C TYR A 455 -0.97 -0.24 -29.47
N ILE A 456 -0.28 -1.29 -29.91
CA ILE A 456 0.38 -2.28 -29.06
C ILE A 456 1.75 -2.61 -29.66
N ALA A 457 2.78 -2.52 -28.83
CA ALA A 457 4.12 -2.96 -29.19
C ALA A 457 4.27 -4.44 -28.79
N ILE A 458 4.53 -5.32 -29.76
CA ILE A 458 4.71 -6.76 -29.54
C ILE A 458 6.20 -7.10 -29.41
N ASN A 459 7.01 -6.68 -30.39
CA ASN A 459 8.46 -6.88 -30.44
C ASN A 459 8.94 -8.30 -30.09
N ASP A 460 8.26 -9.33 -30.61
CA ASP A 460 8.53 -10.75 -30.33
C ASP A 460 9.57 -11.38 -31.30
N GLY A 461 10.21 -10.55 -32.14
CA GLY A 461 11.12 -10.94 -33.21
C GLY A 461 10.46 -11.19 -34.58
N LEU A 462 9.14 -11.35 -34.65
CA LEU A 462 8.36 -11.52 -35.88
C LEU A 462 7.41 -10.33 -36.10
N ILE A 463 6.55 -10.06 -35.14
CA ILE A 463 5.62 -8.93 -35.08
C ILE A 463 6.28 -7.80 -34.27
N LYS A 464 6.31 -6.63 -34.88
CA LYS A 464 6.79 -5.39 -34.27
C LYS A 464 5.69 -4.74 -33.43
N ASP A 465 4.59 -4.39 -34.08
CA ASP A 465 3.48 -3.66 -33.48
C ASP A 465 2.16 -4.02 -34.16
N ILE A 466 1.05 -3.83 -33.45
CA ILE A 466 -0.30 -3.88 -34.01
C ILE A 466 -0.97 -2.53 -33.77
N ARG A 467 -1.72 -2.05 -34.76
CA ARG A 467 -2.46 -0.79 -34.68
C ARG A 467 -3.89 -0.98 -35.14
N ILE A 468 -4.78 -0.20 -34.57
CA ILE A 468 -6.16 -0.10 -35.00
C ILE A 468 -6.42 1.35 -35.38
N VAL A 469 -6.83 1.55 -36.63
CA VAL A 469 -7.14 2.86 -37.21
C VAL A 469 -8.57 2.83 -37.72
N LYS A 470 -9.36 3.86 -37.42
CA LYS A 470 -10.71 4.00 -37.96
C LYS A 470 -10.74 4.99 -39.12
N GLU A 471 -11.26 4.53 -40.24
CA GLU A 471 -11.67 5.36 -41.37
C GLU A 471 -13.19 5.39 -41.46
N ARG A 472 -13.77 6.31 -42.26
CA ARG A 472 -15.23 6.59 -42.28
C ARG A 472 -16.12 5.34 -42.25
N ASN A 473 -15.77 4.31 -43.02
CA ASN A 473 -16.57 3.08 -43.15
C ASN A 473 -15.80 1.78 -42.85
N VAL A 474 -14.53 1.86 -42.43
CA VAL A 474 -13.67 0.69 -42.25
C VAL A 474 -12.81 0.85 -41.00
N SER A 475 -12.76 -0.18 -40.17
CA SER A 475 -11.75 -0.32 -39.11
C SER A 475 -10.60 -1.17 -39.65
N LYS A 476 -9.37 -0.66 -39.59
CA LYS A 476 -8.16 -1.35 -40.09
C LYS A 476 -7.32 -1.82 -38.91
N ILE A 477 -7.06 -3.12 -38.86
CA ILE A 477 -6.06 -3.69 -37.96
C ILE A 477 -4.77 -3.90 -38.75
N ILE A 478 -3.75 -3.11 -38.43
CA ILE A 478 -2.46 -3.10 -39.11
C ILE A 478 -1.46 -3.83 -38.24
N ILE A 479 -0.99 -5.00 -38.67
CA ILE A 479 0.06 -5.76 -38.00
C ILE A 479 1.37 -5.49 -38.74
N LYS A 480 2.32 -4.83 -38.08
CA LYS A 480 3.64 -4.57 -38.63
C LYS A 480 4.61 -5.69 -38.23
N PHE A 481 5.36 -6.20 -39.19
CA PHE A 481 6.34 -7.25 -39.00
C PHE A 481 7.76 -6.70 -39.05
N MET A 482 8.68 -7.39 -38.36
CA MET A 482 10.11 -7.12 -38.41
C MET A 482 10.75 -7.65 -39.71
N ARG A 483 10.10 -8.64 -40.33
CA ARG A 483 10.63 -9.43 -41.46
C ARG A 483 9.48 -10.00 -42.29
N ASN A 484 9.82 -10.69 -43.38
CA ASN A 484 8.82 -11.38 -44.18
C ASN A 484 8.23 -12.57 -43.40
N ILE A 485 6.95 -12.84 -43.66
CA ILE A 485 6.18 -13.85 -42.97
C ILE A 485 5.43 -14.73 -43.97
N GLU A 486 5.11 -15.93 -43.52
CA GLU A 486 4.03 -16.74 -44.07
C GLU A 486 2.82 -16.64 -43.15
N TYR A 487 1.62 -16.79 -43.70
CA TYR A 487 0.40 -16.80 -42.89
C TYR A 487 -0.66 -17.74 -43.43
N SER A 488 -1.52 -18.23 -42.54
CA SER A 488 -2.77 -18.89 -42.88
C SER A 488 -3.92 -18.31 -42.06
N ILE A 489 -5.05 -18.13 -42.73
CA ILE A 489 -6.30 -17.72 -42.09
C ILE A 489 -6.95 -18.98 -41.52
N LEU A 490 -7.17 -19.00 -40.20
CA LEU A 490 -7.76 -20.13 -39.49
C LEU A 490 -9.28 -20.01 -39.33
N SER A 491 -9.84 -18.81 -39.49
CA SER A 491 -11.28 -18.51 -39.44
C SER A 491 -11.93 -18.49 -40.84
N ASN A 492 -13.26 -18.55 -40.89
CA ASN A 492 -14.00 -18.34 -42.14
C ASN A 492 -13.92 -16.86 -42.56
N ASN A 493 -14.24 -16.53 -43.81
CA ASN A 493 -14.29 -15.14 -44.30
C ASN A 493 -15.43 -14.30 -43.70
N ILE A 494 -16.41 -14.95 -43.05
CA ILE A 494 -17.44 -14.32 -42.23
C ILE A 494 -17.40 -14.98 -40.86
N ASP A 495 -16.94 -14.26 -39.84
CA ASP A 495 -16.77 -14.79 -38.48
C ASP A 495 -16.85 -13.69 -37.42
N ASN A 496 -17.08 -14.07 -36.17
CA ASN A 496 -16.99 -13.15 -35.03
C ASN A 496 -15.64 -13.25 -34.30
N LYS A 497 -14.83 -14.27 -34.62
CA LYS A 497 -13.45 -14.43 -34.17
C LYS A 497 -12.53 -14.64 -35.37
N ILE A 498 -11.77 -13.61 -35.74
CA ILE A 498 -10.83 -13.64 -36.86
C ILE A 498 -9.52 -14.20 -36.35
N SER A 499 -9.07 -15.36 -36.85
CA SER A 499 -7.88 -16.04 -36.36
C SER A 499 -6.86 -16.23 -37.48
N LEU A 500 -5.61 -15.83 -37.23
CA LEU A 500 -4.49 -15.93 -38.15
C LEU A 500 -3.36 -16.72 -37.48
N LYS A 501 -2.78 -17.68 -38.21
CA LYS A 501 -1.48 -18.25 -37.87
C LYS A 501 -0.43 -17.56 -38.73
N ILE A 502 0.62 -17.05 -38.10
CA ILE A 502 1.71 -16.34 -38.72
C ILE A 502 3.00 -17.09 -38.38
N THR A 503 3.82 -17.34 -39.39
CA THR A 503 5.08 -18.07 -39.30
C THR A 503 6.19 -17.31 -39.98
N ARG A 504 7.43 -17.70 -39.71
CA ARG A 504 8.59 -17.17 -40.44
C ARG A 504 8.50 -17.61 -41.91
N ASP A 505 8.95 -16.73 -42.80
CA ASP A 505 9.13 -17.04 -44.21
C ASP A 505 10.20 -18.14 -44.36
N SER A 506 9.82 -19.27 -44.96
CA SER A 506 10.72 -20.41 -45.20
C SER A 506 11.85 -20.10 -46.19
N ASN A 507 11.73 -19.03 -46.97
CA ASN A 507 12.75 -18.55 -47.93
C ASN A 507 13.54 -17.35 -47.41
N ALA A 508 13.62 -17.18 -46.08
CA ALA A 508 14.33 -16.07 -45.44
C ALA A 508 15.77 -15.94 -45.95
N LYS A 509 16.10 -14.78 -46.52
CA LYS A 509 17.46 -14.47 -46.97
C LYS A 509 18.35 -14.14 -45.77
N PRO A 510 19.68 -14.19 -45.89
CA PRO A 510 20.58 -13.74 -44.82
C PRO A 510 20.24 -12.34 -44.29
N SER A 511 19.81 -11.43 -45.17
CA SER A 511 19.41 -10.06 -44.81
C SER A 511 18.17 -9.98 -43.91
N ASP A 512 17.33 -11.02 -43.90
CA ASP A 512 16.16 -11.12 -43.03
C ASP A 512 16.50 -11.71 -41.65
N ARG A 513 17.75 -12.13 -41.43
CA ARG A 513 18.25 -12.68 -40.16
C ARG A 513 19.11 -11.64 -39.45
N VAL A 514 18.88 -11.49 -38.15
CA VAL A 514 19.59 -10.55 -37.27
C VAL A 514 20.45 -11.36 -36.30
N ILE A 515 21.76 -11.14 -36.29
CA ILE A 515 22.68 -11.82 -35.36
C ILE A 515 23.22 -10.79 -34.38
N ALA A 516 22.93 -10.98 -33.10
CA ALA A 516 23.51 -10.19 -32.03
C ALA A 516 24.89 -10.78 -31.66
N ILE A 517 25.91 -9.94 -31.67
CA ILE A 517 27.29 -10.29 -31.34
C ILE A 517 27.63 -9.55 -30.05
N ASP A 518 28.05 -10.28 -29.04
CA ASP A 518 28.34 -9.73 -27.72
C ASP A 518 29.83 -9.89 -27.38
N PRO A 519 30.66 -8.86 -27.58
CA PRO A 519 32.03 -8.89 -27.11
C PRO A 519 32.02 -8.79 -25.58
N GLY A 520 32.39 -9.87 -24.89
CA GLY A 520 32.43 -9.94 -23.43
C GLY A 520 33.26 -8.82 -22.81
N HIS A 521 32.92 -8.42 -21.57
CA HIS A 521 33.62 -7.36 -20.81
C HIS A 521 33.62 -5.98 -21.50
N GLY A 522 34.58 -5.10 -21.20
CA GLY A 522 34.73 -3.77 -21.80
C GLY A 522 34.84 -2.65 -20.76
N GLY A 523 35.52 -1.55 -21.11
CA GLY A 523 35.72 -0.39 -20.26
C GLY A 523 36.34 -0.76 -18.91
N LYS A 524 35.59 -0.51 -17.83
CA LYS A 524 36.00 -0.78 -16.44
C LYS A 524 36.17 -2.26 -16.10
N ASP A 525 35.62 -3.15 -16.92
CA ASP A 525 35.76 -4.60 -16.76
C ASP A 525 36.75 -5.12 -17.81
N PRO A 526 37.98 -5.46 -17.41
CA PRO A 526 38.98 -5.98 -18.34
C PRO A 526 38.75 -7.47 -18.70
N GLY A 527 37.87 -8.16 -17.98
CA GLY A 527 37.84 -9.62 -17.94
C GLY A 527 39.14 -10.19 -17.36
N THR A 528 39.55 -11.34 -17.85
CA THR A 528 40.83 -11.95 -17.47
C THR A 528 42.02 -11.12 -17.96
N ILE A 529 43.00 -10.91 -17.08
CA ILE A 529 44.32 -10.34 -17.45
C ILE A 529 45.39 -11.40 -17.17
N GLN A 530 45.94 -12.00 -18.23
CA GLN A 530 46.96 -13.05 -18.15
C GLN A 530 47.91 -12.92 -19.33
N ASN A 531 49.18 -13.32 -19.14
CA ASN A 531 50.18 -13.35 -20.22
C ASN A 531 50.31 -12.02 -21.01
N GLY A 532 50.07 -10.88 -20.34
CA GLY A 532 50.13 -9.54 -20.97
C GLY A 532 48.95 -9.19 -21.88
N VAL A 533 47.85 -9.95 -21.83
CA VAL A 533 46.66 -9.79 -22.68
C VAL A 533 45.43 -9.53 -21.80
N ASN A 534 44.60 -8.57 -22.18
CA ASN A 534 43.27 -8.41 -21.60
C ASN A 534 42.24 -9.15 -22.45
N GLU A 535 41.35 -9.87 -21.78
CA GLU A 535 40.27 -10.61 -22.43
C GLU A 535 39.37 -9.71 -23.28
N LYS A 536 39.01 -8.54 -22.76
CA LYS A 536 38.14 -7.58 -23.45
C LYS A 536 38.66 -7.16 -24.83
N ASP A 537 39.97 -7.13 -25.03
CA ASP A 537 40.63 -6.69 -26.25
C ASP A 537 40.54 -7.78 -27.32
N ILE A 538 40.81 -9.03 -26.95
CA ILE A 538 40.64 -10.21 -27.81
C ILE A 538 39.17 -10.38 -28.20
N ASN A 539 38.27 -10.32 -27.22
CA ASN A 539 36.84 -10.49 -27.45
C ASN A 539 36.31 -9.43 -28.43
N LEU A 540 36.75 -8.17 -28.30
CA LEU A 540 36.36 -7.09 -29.21
C LEU A 540 36.93 -7.30 -30.62
N ALA A 541 38.22 -7.63 -30.74
CA ALA A 541 38.89 -7.84 -32.02
C ALA A 541 38.22 -8.98 -32.83
N VAL A 542 37.98 -10.13 -32.20
CA VAL A 542 37.30 -11.27 -32.83
C VAL A 542 35.85 -10.92 -33.19
N SER A 543 35.15 -10.20 -32.32
CA SER A 543 33.76 -9.80 -32.57
C SER A 543 33.63 -8.83 -33.76
N HIS A 544 34.58 -7.91 -33.95
CA HIS A 544 34.58 -7.04 -35.14
C HIS A 544 34.79 -7.83 -36.42
N LYS A 545 35.74 -8.76 -36.44
CA LYS A 545 35.98 -9.66 -37.57
C LYS A 545 34.74 -10.52 -37.87
N LEU A 546 34.07 -11.04 -36.83
CA LEU A 546 32.80 -11.76 -36.97
C LEU A 546 31.69 -10.88 -37.53
N ASN A 547 31.56 -9.67 -37.03
CA ASN A 547 30.59 -8.68 -37.50
C ASN A 547 30.78 -8.35 -38.99
N GLU A 548 32.02 -8.10 -39.41
CA GLU A 548 32.36 -7.85 -40.81
C GLU A 548 32.07 -9.08 -41.68
N GLY A 549 32.53 -10.27 -41.27
CA GLY A 549 32.33 -11.50 -42.03
C GLY A 549 30.85 -11.84 -42.23
N LEU A 550 30.03 -11.70 -41.19
CA LEU A 550 28.58 -11.90 -41.29
C LEU A 550 27.90 -10.86 -42.18
N ARG A 551 28.29 -9.58 -42.10
CA ARG A 551 27.76 -8.54 -42.99
C ARG A 551 28.12 -8.80 -44.45
N ASN A 552 29.33 -9.28 -44.73
CA ASN A 552 29.76 -9.64 -46.08
C ASN A 552 28.96 -10.83 -46.66
N LYS A 553 28.46 -11.72 -45.80
CA LYS A 553 27.51 -12.78 -46.16
C LYS A 553 26.06 -12.30 -46.29
N GLY A 554 25.80 -11.02 -46.04
CA GLY A 554 24.50 -10.39 -46.18
C GLY A 554 23.62 -10.43 -44.92
N TYR A 555 24.15 -10.89 -43.77
CA TYR A 555 23.42 -10.88 -42.51
C TYR A 555 23.30 -9.47 -41.93
N THR A 556 22.18 -9.21 -41.24
CA THR A 556 22.09 -8.04 -40.37
C THR A 556 22.76 -8.37 -39.04
N THR A 557 23.66 -7.52 -38.56
CA THR A 557 24.39 -7.74 -37.30
C THR A 557 24.25 -6.57 -36.36
N ILE A 558 24.25 -6.87 -35.06
CA ILE A 558 24.16 -5.89 -33.98
C ILE A 558 25.21 -6.25 -32.95
N MET A 559 26.12 -5.33 -32.65
CA MET A 559 27.10 -5.53 -31.60
C MET A 559 26.58 -4.92 -30.29
N THR A 560 26.78 -5.60 -29.15
CA THR A 560 26.41 -5.04 -27.84
C THR A 560 27.32 -3.88 -27.43
N ARG A 561 28.56 -3.87 -27.94
CA ARG A 561 29.51 -2.75 -27.92
C ARG A 561 30.37 -2.79 -29.19
N GLU A 562 30.72 -1.63 -29.72
CA GLU A 562 31.61 -1.49 -30.90
C GLU A 562 32.99 -0.93 -30.54
N ASP A 563 33.23 -0.61 -29.26
CA ASP A 563 34.48 -0.07 -28.74
C ASP A 563 34.74 -0.58 -27.30
N ASP A 564 35.73 -0.01 -26.62
CA ASP A 564 36.08 -0.33 -25.23
C ASP A 564 35.13 0.30 -24.20
N THR A 565 33.82 0.16 -24.42
CA THR A 565 32.77 0.60 -23.50
C THR A 565 32.27 -0.55 -22.64
N PHE A 566 32.02 -0.27 -21.36
CA PHE A 566 31.40 -1.23 -20.45
C PHE A 566 29.87 -1.26 -20.64
N VAL A 567 29.31 -2.46 -20.87
CA VAL A 567 27.86 -2.70 -20.95
C VAL A 567 27.44 -3.70 -19.88
N GLU A 568 26.42 -3.34 -19.10
CA GLU A 568 25.87 -4.20 -18.03
C GLU A 568 25.29 -5.51 -18.60
N LEU A 569 25.42 -6.61 -17.85
CA LEU A 569 25.06 -7.96 -18.34
C LEU A 569 23.61 -8.07 -18.84
N LYS A 570 22.65 -7.49 -18.09
CA LYS A 570 21.24 -7.49 -18.47
C LYS A 570 20.99 -6.64 -19.72
N GLU A 571 21.73 -5.55 -19.89
CA GLU A 571 21.58 -4.68 -21.05
C GLU A 571 22.07 -5.34 -22.33
N ARG A 572 23.11 -6.19 -22.28
CA ARG A 572 23.55 -6.99 -23.43
C ARG A 572 22.44 -7.87 -23.99
N ALA A 573 21.73 -8.57 -23.10
CA ALA A 573 20.56 -9.36 -23.47
C ALA A 573 19.41 -8.48 -24.00
N ASN A 574 19.15 -7.32 -23.35
CA ASN A 574 18.12 -6.38 -23.80
C ASN A 574 18.41 -5.81 -25.19
N ILE A 575 19.66 -5.52 -25.53
CA ILE A 575 20.08 -5.08 -26.87
C ILE A 575 19.67 -6.11 -27.92
N ALA A 576 19.95 -7.39 -27.68
CA ALA A 576 19.56 -8.45 -28.60
C ALA A 576 18.04 -8.62 -28.69
N ASN A 577 17.35 -8.60 -27.54
CA ASN A 577 15.91 -8.77 -27.45
C ASN A 577 15.15 -7.65 -28.17
N ARG A 578 15.47 -6.39 -27.90
CA ARG A 578 14.75 -5.23 -28.47
C ARG A 578 14.92 -5.09 -29.98
N ASN A 579 16.01 -5.63 -30.51
CA ASN A 579 16.25 -5.65 -31.95
C ASN A 579 15.76 -6.94 -32.63
N GLY A 580 15.13 -7.85 -31.89
CA GLY A 580 14.57 -9.07 -32.44
C GLY A 580 15.61 -9.99 -33.07
N ALA A 581 16.79 -10.13 -32.45
CA ALA A 581 17.85 -11.00 -32.95
C ALA A 581 17.38 -12.47 -33.06
N ASP A 582 17.85 -13.16 -34.10
CA ASP A 582 17.63 -14.58 -34.34
C ASP A 582 18.62 -15.46 -33.62
N LEU A 583 19.85 -14.97 -33.43
CA LEU A 583 20.90 -15.62 -32.67
C LEU A 583 21.63 -14.61 -31.80
N PHE A 584 22.10 -15.06 -30.65
CA PHE A 584 23.00 -14.31 -29.79
C PHE A 584 24.32 -15.06 -29.61
N ILE A 585 25.41 -14.45 -30.05
CA ILE A 585 26.76 -15.02 -30.03
C ILE A 585 27.62 -14.16 -29.12
N SER A 586 27.85 -14.62 -27.89
CA SER A 586 28.76 -13.97 -26.95
C SER A 586 30.16 -14.52 -27.10
N ILE A 587 31.15 -13.64 -27.21
CA ILE A 587 32.55 -13.97 -27.44
C ILE A 587 33.34 -13.68 -26.17
N HIS A 588 33.97 -14.72 -25.64
CA HIS A 588 34.79 -14.71 -24.43
C HIS A 588 36.11 -15.47 -24.64
N SER A 589 37.05 -15.24 -23.75
CA SER A 589 38.28 -16.03 -23.68
C SER A 589 38.53 -16.45 -22.24
N ASN A 590 38.68 -17.75 -22.04
CA ASN A 590 38.61 -18.39 -20.74
C ASN A 590 39.89 -18.16 -19.91
N SER A 591 39.85 -18.61 -18.67
CA SER A 591 41.00 -18.64 -17.77
C SER A 591 40.88 -19.79 -16.78
N ASN A 592 42.01 -20.40 -16.44
CA ASN A 592 42.06 -21.45 -15.44
C ASN A 592 43.28 -21.27 -14.53
N SER A 593 43.16 -21.69 -13.26
CA SER A 593 44.29 -21.69 -12.33
C SER A 593 45.42 -22.63 -12.77
N ASN A 594 45.08 -23.69 -13.53
CA ASN A 594 46.06 -24.54 -14.20
C ASN A 594 46.35 -24.02 -15.62
N SER A 595 47.53 -23.41 -15.81
CA SER A 595 47.96 -22.81 -17.07
C SER A 595 48.26 -23.82 -18.18
N SER A 596 48.22 -25.13 -17.92
CA SER A 596 48.35 -26.16 -18.97
C SER A 596 47.04 -26.47 -19.70
N ILE A 597 45.90 -26.05 -19.16
CA ILE A 597 44.60 -26.25 -19.80
C ILE A 597 44.53 -25.41 -21.08
N SER A 598 44.09 -26.02 -22.18
CA SER A 598 43.88 -25.37 -23.48
C SER A 598 42.56 -25.79 -24.11
N GLY A 599 42.10 -25.11 -25.16
CA GLY A 599 41.00 -25.56 -26.01
C GLY A 599 39.76 -24.67 -25.96
N VAL A 600 38.80 -24.99 -26.82
CA VAL A 600 37.56 -24.25 -27.00
C VAL A 600 36.43 -24.87 -26.20
N GLN A 601 35.60 -24.02 -25.60
CA GLN A 601 34.41 -24.44 -24.88
C GLN A 601 33.19 -23.59 -25.31
N VAL A 602 32.02 -24.21 -25.46
CA VAL A 602 30.79 -23.48 -25.81
C VAL A 602 29.75 -23.66 -24.70
N LEU A 603 29.32 -22.54 -24.14
CA LEU A 603 28.36 -22.44 -23.04
C LEU A 603 26.97 -22.16 -23.60
N TYR A 604 25.96 -22.81 -23.02
CA TYR A 604 24.59 -22.73 -23.52
C TYR A 604 23.56 -22.88 -22.38
N HIS A 605 22.33 -22.43 -22.61
CA HIS A 605 21.24 -22.58 -21.64
C HIS A 605 20.54 -23.93 -21.81
N SER A 606 20.52 -24.76 -20.75
CA SER A 606 20.06 -26.17 -20.80
C SER A 606 18.57 -26.39 -20.48
N LYS A 607 17.79 -25.31 -20.33
CA LYS A 607 16.37 -25.34 -20.00
C LYS A 607 15.54 -24.62 -21.07
N ASP A 608 14.26 -24.97 -21.13
CA ASP A 608 13.31 -24.25 -21.99
C ASP A 608 13.09 -22.84 -21.44
N LYS A 609 13.13 -21.85 -22.32
CA LYS A 609 12.75 -20.45 -22.09
C LYS A 609 11.37 -20.22 -22.72
N THR A 610 10.71 -19.12 -22.36
CA THR A 610 9.38 -18.76 -22.89
C THR A 610 9.29 -18.83 -24.42
N ASN A 611 10.37 -18.41 -25.12
CA ASN A 611 10.39 -18.27 -26.57
C ASN A 611 11.38 -19.21 -27.28
N VAL A 612 12.12 -20.04 -26.53
CA VAL A 612 13.24 -20.83 -27.06
C VAL A 612 13.33 -22.16 -26.33
N THR A 613 13.39 -23.26 -27.08
CA THR A 613 13.56 -24.59 -26.52
C THR A 613 15.02 -24.90 -26.16
N LYS A 614 15.23 -25.81 -25.20
CA LYS A 614 16.56 -26.33 -24.88
C LYS A 614 17.22 -27.01 -26.08
N GLU A 615 16.42 -27.59 -26.99
CA GLU A 615 16.92 -28.27 -28.19
C GLU A 615 17.50 -27.28 -29.19
N GLU A 616 16.83 -26.14 -29.43
CA GLU A 616 17.35 -25.09 -30.31
C GLU A 616 18.69 -24.53 -29.80
N THR A 617 18.78 -24.30 -28.49
CA THR A 617 19.99 -23.75 -27.87
C THR A 617 21.14 -24.78 -27.86
N TYR A 618 20.83 -26.05 -27.58
CA TYR A 618 21.81 -27.14 -27.64
C TYR A 618 22.34 -27.36 -29.07
N LYS A 619 21.46 -27.41 -30.07
CA LYS A 619 21.84 -27.59 -31.48
C LYS A 619 22.78 -26.48 -31.96
N LEU A 620 22.46 -25.22 -31.66
CA LEU A 620 23.31 -24.08 -31.98
C LEU A 620 24.72 -24.24 -31.36
N ALA A 621 24.76 -24.53 -30.06
CA ALA A 621 26.01 -24.71 -29.34
C ALA A 621 26.86 -25.86 -29.91
N ASN A 622 26.23 -27.00 -30.18
CA ASN A 622 26.93 -28.17 -30.71
C ASN A 622 27.48 -27.93 -32.12
N ILE A 623 26.68 -27.34 -33.02
CA ILE A 623 27.11 -27.06 -34.40
C ILE A 623 28.28 -26.06 -34.41
N ILE A 624 28.17 -24.96 -33.66
CA ILE A 624 29.25 -23.96 -33.57
C ILE A 624 30.53 -24.60 -33.03
N LYS A 625 30.42 -25.40 -31.96
CA LYS A 625 31.58 -26.11 -31.40
C LYS A 625 32.24 -27.01 -32.45
N GLU A 626 31.46 -27.84 -33.15
CA GLU A 626 31.97 -28.74 -34.20
C GLU A 626 32.72 -28.00 -35.31
N GLU A 627 32.16 -26.89 -35.82
CA GLU A 627 32.81 -26.13 -36.89
C GLU A 627 34.07 -25.39 -36.39
N ILE A 628 34.12 -24.93 -35.14
CA ILE A 628 35.34 -24.37 -34.54
C ILE A 628 36.42 -25.44 -34.46
N ILE A 629 36.14 -26.60 -33.85
CA ILE A 629 37.13 -27.68 -33.71
C ILE A 629 37.65 -28.15 -35.08
N LYS A 630 36.76 -28.26 -36.06
CA LYS A 630 37.11 -28.64 -37.43
C LYS A 630 37.99 -27.62 -38.14
N GLY A 631 37.72 -26.32 -37.97
CA GLY A 631 38.46 -25.27 -38.67
C GLY A 631 39.79 -24.89 -38.01
N THR A 632 39.87 -24.97 -36.68
CA THR A 632 41.06 -24.54 -35.94
C THR A 632 41.95 -25.68 -35.46
N GLY A 633 41.41 -26.89 -35.35
CA GLY A 633 42.10 -28.02 -34.72
C GLY A 633 42.28 -27.86 -33.20
N ALA A 634 41.58 -26.90 -32.57
CA ALA A 634 41.65 -26.69 -31.13
C ALA A 634 41.19 -27.93 -30.34
N GLU A 635 41.66 -28.05 -29.10
CA GLU A 635 41.19 -29.11 -28.20
C GLU A 635 39.71 -28.90 -27.84
N ASP A 636 38.90 -29.97 -27.94
CA ASP A 636 37.46 -29.93 -27.62
C ASP A 636 37.24 -30.03 -26.10
N LYS A 637 36.87 -28.92 -25.45
CA LYS A 637 36.45 -28.88 -24.03
C LYS A 637 34.94 -29.02 -23.82
N GLY A 638 34.23 -29.37 -24.87
CA GLY A 638 32.83 -29.76 -24.84
C GLY A 638 31.85 -28.59 -24.70
N LEU A 639 30.60 -28.98 -24.49
CA LEU A 639 29.49 -28.07 -24.20
C LEU A 639 29.29 -27.95 -22.70
N VAL A 640 29.09 -26.74 -22.20
CA VAL A 640 28.85 -26.49 -20.77
C VAL A 640 27.47 -25.88 -20.54
N PRO A 641 26.57 -26.57 -19.84
CA PRO A 641 25.29 -26.00 -19.46
C PRO A 641 25.48 -24.89 -18.43
N ARG A 642 24.91 -23.72 -18.69
CA ARG A 642 25.03 -22.50 -17.86
C ARG A 642 23.68 -21.82 -17.68
N GLU A 643 22.92 -22.32 -16.73
CA GLU A 643 21.56 -21.82 -16.48
C GLU A 643 21.51 -20.42 -15.86
N GLN A 644 22.59 -20.02 -15.18
CA GLN A 644 22.65 -18.75 -14.45
C GLN A 644 23.40 -17.63 -15.20
N THR A 645 24.05 -17.94 -16.34
CA THR A 645 24.77 -16.94 -17.13
C THR A 645 23.77 -15.98 -17.77
N VAL A 646 23.76 -14.73 -17.26
CA VAL A 646 22.72 -13.71 -17.54
C VAL A 646 22.49 -13.52 -19.04
N VAL A 647 23.55 -13.37 -19.83
CA VAL A 647 23.44 -13.01 -21.26
C VAL A 647 22.76 -14.09 -22.12
N ILE A 648 22.96 -15.38 -21.81
CA ILE A 648 22.31 -16.50 -22.53
C ILE A 648 20.97 -16.91 -21.89
N ARG A 649 20.78 -16.59 -20.60
CA ARG A 649 19.54 -16.83 -19.85
C ARG A 649 18.45 -15.83 -20.20
N ASP A 650 18.78 -14.54 -20.25
CA ASP A 650 17.81 -13.43 -20.37
C ASP A 650 17.52 -13.04 -21.84
N THR A 651 18.13 -13.72 -22.81
CA THR A 651 17.87 -13.55 -24.24
C THR A 651 16.63 -14.33 -24.70
N ASN A 652 15.89 -13.78 -25.67
CA ASN A 652 14.65 -14.35 -26.22
C ASN A 652 14.86 -15.22 -27.47
N MET A 653 16.10 -15.45 -27.86
CA MET A 653 16.51 -16.26 -29.01
C MET A 653 17.55 -17.33 -28.59
N PRO A 654 17.84 -18.33 -29.44
CA PRO A 654 18.95 -19.26 -29.23
C PRO A 654 20.27 -18.48 -29.04
N ALA A 655 20.99 -18.82 -27.98
CA ALA A 655 22.12 -18.04 -27.50
C ALA A 655 23.27 -18.94 -27.06
N VAL A 656 24.50 -18.57 -27.41
CA VAL A 656 25.73 -19.23 -26.98
C VAL A 656 26.73 -18.23 -26.43
N LEU A 657 27.58 -18.69 -25.53
CA LEU A 657 28.80 -18.01 -25.13
C LEU A 657 29.98 -18.90 -25.51
N ILE A 658 30.86 -18.38 -26.35
CA ILE A 658 32.00 -19.11 -26.89
C ILE A 658 33.24 -18.67 -26.13
N GLU A 659 33.89 -19.62 -25.48
CA GLU A 659 35.21 -19.48 -24.90
C GLU A 659 36.24 -19.91 -25.95
N LEU A 660 36.89 -18.92 -26.58
CA LEU A 660 37.75 -19.13 -27.77
C LEU A 660 39.05 -19.89 -27.47
N GLY A 661 39.43 -20.00 -26.20
CA GLY A 661 40.70 -20.53 -25.70
C GLY A 661 40.96 -20.02 -24.28
N PHE A 662 42.02 -20.49 -23.60
CA PHE A 662 42.38 -20.08 -22.24
C PHE A 662 43.54 -19.09 -22.24
N LEU A 663 43.29 -17.83 -21.88
CA LEU A 663 44.32 -16.79 -21.76
C LEU A 663 45.38 -17.09 -20.69
N SER A 664 45.06 -17.94 -19.71
CA SER A 664 46.02 -18.45 -18.73
C SER A 664 47.09 -19.37 -19.35
N ASN A 665 46.81 -19.96 -20.51
CA ASN A 665 47.75 -20.80 -21.24
C ASN A 665 48.64 -19.94 -22.15
N PRO A 666 49.97 -19.91 -21.96
CA PRO A 666 50.83 -19.01 -22.74
C PRO A 666 50.78 -19.27 -24.25
N LYS A 667 50.58 -20.52 -24.70
CA LYS A 667 50.48 -20.83 -26.13
C LYS A 667 49.18 -20.32 -26.72
N GLU A 668 48.07 -20.49 -26.01
CA GLU A 668 46.78 -19.97 -26.48
C GLU A 668 46.70 -18.46 -26.39
N ALA A 669 47.34 -17.81 -25.42
CA ALA A 669 47.42 -16.36 -25.36
C ALA A 669 48.16 -15.77 -26.59
N GLU A 670 49.25 -16.40 -27.05
CA GLU A 670 49.89 -16.02 -28.31
C GLU A 670 49.01 -16.31 -29.52
N LEU A 671 48.36 -17.47 -29.55
CA LEU A 671 47.50 -17.89 -30.64
C LEU A 671 46.26 -16.99 -30.79
N LEU A 672 45.63 -16.59 -29.68
CA LEU A 672 44.47 -15.69 -29.67
C LEU A 672 44.83 -14.26 -30.09
N LYS A 673 46.10 -13.85 -29.99
CA LYS A 673 46.60 -12.58 -30.55
C LYS A 673 46.87 -12.67 -32.05
N ASP A 674 47.13 -13.86 -32.58
CA ASP A 674 47.43 -14.05 -34.00
C ASP A 674 46.19 -13.79 -34.86
N GLU A 675 46.30 -12.86 -35.81
CA GLU A 675 45.17 -12.47 -36.63
C GLU A 675 44.67 -13.61 -37.52
N SER A 676 45.57 -14.46 -38.02
CA SER A 676 45.19 -15.58 -38.90
C SER A 676 44.34 -16.59 -38.13
N TYR A 677 44.71 -16.89 -36.87
CA TYR A 677 43.91 -17.73 -36.00
C TYR A 677 42.56 -17.11 -35.64
N GLN A 678 42.51 -15.79 -35.37
CA GLN A 678 41.24 -15.09 -35.18
C GLN A 678 40.32 -15.20 -36.40
N TYR A 679 40.86 -15.08 -37.62
CA TYR A 679 40.06 -15.27 -38.84
C TYR A 679 39.57 -16.72 -39.01
N LEU A 680 40.38 -17.73 -38.65
CA LEU A 680 39.94 -19.13 -38.64
C LEU A 680 38.79 -19.35 -37.65
N LEU A 681 38.89 -18.81 -36.44
CA LEU A 681 37.81 -18.84 -35.44
C LEU A 681 36.53 -18.21 -36.01
N VAL A 682 36.65 -17.04 -36.62
CA VAL A 682 35.52 -16.31 -37.20
C VAL A 682 34.86 -17.08 -38.34
N GLU A 683 35.64 -17.60 -39.28
CA GLU A 683 35.13 -18.39 -40.40
C GLU A 683 34.39 -19.63 -39.90
N SER A 684 34.96 -20.33 -38.91
CA SER A 684 34.31 -21.46 -38.25
C SER A 684 32.99 -21.09 -37.56
N ILE A 685 32.94 -19.96 -36.87
CA ILE A 685 31.70 -19.47 -36.22
C ILE A 685 30.64 -19.16 -37.29
N ILE A 686 31.02 -18.50 -38.39
CA ILE A 686 30.12 -18.19 -39.52
C ILE A 686 29.58 -19.47 -40.13
N ASN A 687 30.44 -20.45 -40.41
CA ASN A 687 30.03 -21.75 -40.95
C ASN A 687 29.06 -22.47 -39.99
N GLY A 688 29.30 -22.39 -38.68
CA GLY A 688 28.40 -22.93 -37.67
C GLY A 688 27.03 -22.25 -37.65
N ILE A 689 26.99 -20.93 -37.83
CA ILE A 689 25.76 -20.15 -37.95
C ILE A 689 24.99 -20.50 -39.23
N GLU A 690 25.67 -20.57 -40.38
CA GLU A 690 25.06 -20.94 -41.67
C GLU A 690 24.47 -22.36 -41.59
N ARG A 691 25.25 -23.33 -41.09
CA ARG A 691 24.80 -24.72 -40.88
C ARG A 691 23.63 -24.81 -39.89
N TYR A 692 23.60 -23.98 -38.84
CA TYR A 692 22.46 -23.95 -37.92
C TYR A 692 21.19 -23.48 -38.64
N PHE A 693 21.27 -22.41 -39.43
CA PHE A 693 20.12 -21.89 -40.17
C PHE A 693 19.61 -22.83 -41.26
N GLU A 694 20.44 -23.69 -41.84
CA GLU A 694 19.99 -24.75 -42.76
C GLU A 694 19.14 -25.83 -42.06
N THR A 695 19.31 -26.01 -40.76
CA THR A 695 18.52 -26.97 -39.97
C THR A 695 17.23 -26.40 -39.37
N TYR A 696 16.98 -25.10 -39.59
CA TYR A 696 15.97 -24.30 -38.87
C TYR A 696 14.81 -23.84 -39.75
#